data_AF-A0A960PW46-F1
#
_entry.id   AF-A0A960PW46-F1
#
_cell.length_a   1.000
_cell.length_b   1.000
_cell.length_c   1.000
_cell.angle_alpha   90.00
_cell.angle_beta   90.00
_cell.angle_gamma   90.00
#
_symmetry.space_group_name_H-M   'P 1'
#
loop_
_entity.id
_entity.type
_entity.pdbx_description
1 polymer ?
#
loop_
_entity_poly.entity_id
_entity_poly.type
_entity_poly.pdbx_seq_one_letter_code
_entity_poly.pdbx_strand_id
1 'polypeptide(L)'
;MQQTMRRRWSALVVGALALAGPMVAPLPSGAAPTESVEATTSAAPTPTEARLGRPTKVVAVGDSITQSTGTGALSKENPVNSWATGTGVSSVAFQLTIDGANRYNLATNGDKMTDFAPQIKNGKSGGSGDVPKAPADTGLVLVEFGGNDLCASSVGSMTTVANYRSQFQAGLAQVASQAPDALIMVMSVPDIYNLWYIRGAPQNSTYHPEPESSQASGINGARFYWGFDVFGFQFPCQSLLSNPDSYAQADRDRRAAVRTRTKEYNQVLSEECAKVLRCRFDSNRLFDLTSNRSSPPDGPLLPQAQWNFTDLDISRNTSTGCPIPGLVGGGCGDHFHPSKQGQGKIAMTAMASMFDFNDTTVPTVTATVVASPRPDGVQRGSAKVHFTGGDDRGLRGQEVRVHRPNGTVTAWSPSIGVAPDLTVTDIGTSYVEARSIDVNGNTSASAIASVTVTAAATPYLATAPVVSSSATDFTLSWAIPSDDGGSSISNYTVRAYRGSPVPSSPETSAATANRTIAAPPLAGSVVRYTVAPINTLGEGPESPMSAPTVAPFASLDGFARRQLLDFTGSAPASEVSQAIQRLEDGVWTPTTFVEWYRSQQWFDGAYGPATRLYRAYFLRNPDPSGLDYWANRRRRGTTLAIISQKFAQSSEFKRRYGSLTNAQFVDALYRNVFDRAPDPSGRSFFLQRLNDKVLTRGQMVTQFSESSEYKRKTEAIVAAVEYARGMNGRAPSASLAAQLVATYEAHGSAGVLAELLASDAYRSRVVG
;
A
#
# COMPACT_ATOMS: atom_id res chain seq x y z
N MET A 1 -30.50 -36.24 -19.41
CA MET A 1 -31.68 -36.88 -20.03
C MET A 1 -32.27 -37.83 -18.99
N GLN A 2 -33.55 -37.65 -18.62
CA GLN A 2 -34.37 -38.48 -17.71
C GLN A 2 -33.74 -39.08 -16.42
N GLN A 3 -34.10 -38.46 -15.28
CA GLN A 3 -34.33 -39.22 -14.03
C GLN A 3 -35.58 -40.11 -14.17
N THR A 4 -35.66 -41.23 -13.44
CA THR A 4 -36.77 -41.49 -12.48
C THR A 4 -36.61 -42.82 -11.73
N MET A 5 -36.68 -42.77 -10.39
CA MET A 5 -37.26 -43.84 -9.56
C MET A 5 -38.09 -43.20 -8.45
N ARG A 6 -39.11 -43.93 -7.97
CA ARG A 6 -40.23 -43.38 -7.16
C ARG A 6 -40.45 -44.14 -5.85
N ARG A 7 -40.81 -43.36 -4.81
CA ARG A 7 -41.78 -43.64 -3.71
C ARG A 7 -41.45 -44.62 -2.56
N ARG A 8 -41.50 -44.06 -1.34
CA ARG A 8 -42.32 -44.41 -0.13
C ARG A 8 -42.46 -43.12 0.73
N TRP A 9 -43.50 -42.74 1.51
CA TRP A 9 -44.74 -43.34 2.06
C TRP A 9 -44.52 -44.20 3.33
N SER A 10 -45.17 -43.95 4.50
CA SER A 10 -46.37 -43.15 4.84
C SER A 10 -46.42 -42.61 6.31
N ALA A 11 -47.16 -41.49 6.54
CA ALA A 11 -48.11 -41.17 7.65
C ALA A 11 -47.65 -41.12 9.15
N LEU A 12 -48.30 -40.48 10.14
CA LEU A 12 -49.68 -39.95 10.42
C LEU A 12 -49.62 -38.57 11.19
N VAL A 13 -50.46 -37.52 10.97
CA VAL A 13 -51.85 -37.19 11.49
C VAL A 13 -51.85 -36.70 12.98
N VAL A 14 -52.48 -35.62 13.49
CA VAL A 14 -53.77 -34.84 13.34
C VAL A 14 -53.48 -33.31 13.49
N GLY A 15 -54.08 -32.29 12.83
CA GLY A 15 -55.45 -31.69 12.92
C GLY A 15 -55.63 -30.72 14.12
N ALA A 16 -56.32 -29.56 14.08
CA ALA A 16 -57.12 -28.89 13.04
C ALA A 16 -57.46 -27.40 13.38
N LEU A 17 -58.10 -26.67 12.43
CA LEU A 17 -58.88 -25.39 12.58
C LEU A 17 -58.08 -24.09 12.90
N ALA A 18 -58.42 -22.89 12.37
CA ALA A 18 -59.39 -22.46 11.35
C ALA A 18 -58.94 -21.15 10.65
N LEU A 19 -59.52 -20.85 9.47
CA LEU A 19 -59.32 -19.59 8.71
C LEU A 19 -60.50 -18.62 8.90
N ALA A 20 -60.20 -17.34 9.16
CA ALA A 20 -61.01 -16.19 8.72
C ALA A 20 -60.17 -14.89 8.81
N GLY A 21 -60.24 -14.04 7.77
CA GLY A 21 -59.67 -12.68 7.80
C GLY A 21 -60.53 -11.70 8.62
N PRO A 22 -60.12 -10.41 8.73
CA PRO A 22 -60.13 -9.55 7.56
C PRO A 22 -58.94 -8.57 7.43
N MET A 23 -58.99 -7.74 6.38
CA MET A 23 -57.97 -6.77 6.00
C MET A 23 -58.31 -5.34 6.50
N VAL A 24 -57.26 -4.56 6.77
CA VAL A 24 -57.20 -3.07 6.81
C VAL A 24 -57.83 -2.32 8.01
N ALA A 25 -56.96 -1.79 8.89
CA ALA A 25 -56.86 -0.36 9.25
C ALA A 25 -55.52 -0.11 10.02
N PRO A 26 -54.92 1.10 10.00
CA PRO A 26 -53.51 1.29 10.36
C PRO A 26 -53.25 1.49 11.87
N LEU A 27 -52.07 1.06 12.33
CA LEU A 27 -51.54 1.35 13.66
C LEU A 27 -50.25 2.20 13.59
N PRO A 28 -49.95 3.00 14.62
CA PRO A 28 -48.96 4.08 14.56
C PRO A 28 -47.53 3.61 14.84
N SER A 29 -46.60 4.55 14.68
CA SER A 29 -45.18 4.49 15.03
C SER A 29 -44.86 3.70 16.31
N GLY A 30 -44.32 2.49 16.13
CA GLY A 30 -43.57 1.77 17.16
C GLY A 30 -42.09 1.78 16.80
N ALA A 31 -41.24 2.33 17.66
CA ALA A 31 -39.80 2.22 17.50
C ALA A 31 -39.40 0.74 17.61
N ALA A 32 -38.67 0.22 16.62
CA ALA A 32 -38.03 -1.08 16.76
C ALA A 32 -36.98 -0.98 17.89
N PRO A 33 -36.89 -1.96 18.80
CA PRO A 33 -35.79 -2.00 19.74
C PRO A 33 -34.49 -2.19 18.95
N THR A 34 -33.65 -1.17 18.93
CA THR A 34 -32.24 -1.37 18.61
C THR A 34 -31.67 -2.28 19.67
N GLU A 35 -31.45 -3.56 19.34
CA GLU A 35 -30.50 -4.39 20.08
C GLU A 35 -29.16 -3.65 20.04
N SER A 36 -28.85 -2.98 21.14
CA SER A 36 -27.50 -2.54 21.40
C SER A 36 -26.69 -3.81 21.57
N VAL A 37 -25.89 -4.12 20.55
CA VAL A 37 -24.76 -5.03 20.72
C VAL A 37 -23.85 -4.33 21.73
N GLU A 38 -24.02 -4.64 23.02
CA GLU A 38 -23.05 -4.29 24.04
C GLU A 38 -21.71 -4.85 23.57
N ALA A 39 -20.81 -3.96 23.19
CA ALA A 39 -19.45 -4.34 22.86
C ALA A 39 -18.84 -4.92 24.14
N THR A 40 -18.78 -6.25 24.22
CA THR A 40 -18.14 -6.97 25.31
C THR A 40 -16.68 -6.58 25.32
N THR A 41 -16.34 -5.61 26.17
CA THR A 41 -14.97 -5.13 26.33
C THR A 41 -14.13 -6.27 26.86
N SER A 42 -13.33 -6.89 25.98
CA SER A 42 -12.34 -7.88 26.35
C SER A 42 -11.49 -7.30 27.49
N ALA A 43 -11.40 -8.03 28.61
CA ALA A 43 -10.62 -7.60 29.75
C ALA A 43 -9.14 -7.48 29.34
N ALA A 44 -8.45 -6.47 29.84
CA ALA A 44 -7.03 -6.29 29.55
C ALA A 44 -6.25 -7.55 29.99
N PRO A 45 -5.42 -8.15 29.11
CA PRO A 45 -4.63 -9.31 29.48
C PRO A 45 -3.62 -8.93 30.56
N THR A 46 -3.33 -9.87 31.46
CA THR A 46 -2.22 -9.70 32.41
C THR A 46 -0.89 -9.87 31.67
N PRO A 47 0.13 -9.04 31.93
CA PRO A 47 1.49 -9.27 31.44
C PRO A 47 1.97 -10.69 31.78
N THR A 48 2.56 -11.36 30.78
CA THR A 48 3.30 -12.60 30.99
C THR A 48 4.57 -12.27 31.81
N GLU A 49 4.86 -13.03 32.86
CA GLU A 49 6.03 -12.80 33.71
C GLU A 49 7.36 -13.04 32.98
N ALA A 50 8.42 -12.37 33.46
CA ALA A 50 9.78 -12.62 33.00
C ALA A 50 10.24 -14.04 33.39
N ARG A 51 10.99 -14.69 32.51
CA ARG A 51 11.49 -16.06 32.73
C ARG A 51 12.96 -16.18 32.33
N LEU A 52 13.78 -16.75 33.22
CA LEU A 52 15.15 -17.12 32.87
C LEU A 52 15.21 -18.32 31.92
N GLY A 53 16.18 -18.31 31.00
CA GLY A 53 16.33 -19.32 29.94
C GLY A 53 16.74 -20.71 30.44
N ARG A 54 17.22 -20.82 31.70
CA ARG A 54 17.71 -22.08 32.28
C ARG A 54 16.62 -23.17 32.24
N PRO A 55 16.89 -24.34 31.63
CA PRO A 55 15.90 -25.40 31.49
C PRO A 55 15.71 -26.19 32.79
N THR A 56 14.48 -26.68 33.01
CA THR A 56 14.13 -27.67 34.05
C THR A 56 13.96 -29.08 33.49
N LYS A 57 13.70 -29.19 32.17
CA LYS A 57 13.54 -30.43 31.40
C LYS A 57 14.41 -30.38 30.15
N VAL A 58 15.13 -31.48 29.89
CA VAL A 58 15.99 -31.66 28.72
C VAL A 58 15.49 -32.85 27.90
N VAL A 59 15.23 -32.60 26.63
CA VAL A 59 14.97 -33.62 25.61
C VAL A 59 16.20 -33.72 24.72
N ALA A 60 16.64 -34.94 24.42
CA ALA A 60 17.65 -35.22 23.41
C ALA A 60 17.01 -36.02 22.27
N VAL A 61 17.25 -35.58 21.04
CA VAL A 61 16.85 -36.24 19.80
C VAL A 61 18.08 -36.43 18.92
N GLY A 62 18.14 -37.57 18.25
CA GLY A 62 19.29 -37.94 17.46
C GLY A 62 19.36 -39.42 17.14
N ASP A 63 20.57 -39.91 16.91
CA ASP A 63 20.81 -41.29 16.49
C ASP A 63 21.57 -42.15 17.53
N SER A 64 22.28 -43.18 17.05
CA SER A 64 23.09 -44.09 17.85
C SER A 64 24.23 -43.42 18.62
N ILE A 65 24.70 -42.25 18.16
CA ILE A 65 25.64 -41.41 18.93
C ILE A 65 24.96 -40.90 20.21
N THR A 66 23.75 -40.34 20.09
CA THR A 66 22.99 -39.82 21.23
C THR A 66 22.45 -40.93 22.15
N GLN A 67 22.24 -42.15 21.64
CA GLN A 67 22.00 -43.36 22.45
C GLN A 67 23.27 -43.97 23.08
N SER A 68 24.46 -43.43 22.77
CA SER A 68 25.75 -43.93 23.27
C SER A 68 25.98 -45.43 23.03
N THR A 69 25.59 -45.86 21.83
CA THR A 69 25.73 -47.24 21.36
C THR A 69 27.20 -47.67 21.34
N GLY A 70 27.44 -48.96 21.61
CA GLY A 70 28.79 -49.53 21.60
C GLY A 70 29.64 -49.18 22.83
N THR A 71 29.12 -48.43 23.80
CA THR A 71 29.83 -48.15 25.08
C THR A 71 29.58 -49.20 26.18
N GLY A 72 28.83 -50.25 25.88
CA GLY A 72 28.49 -51.34 26.81
C GLY A 72 28.72 -52.72 26.18
N ALA A 73 27.65 -53.29 25.63
CA ALA A 73 27.72 -54.47 24.77
C ALA A 73 27.74 -54.07 23.30
N LEU A 74 28.34 -54.92 22.45
CA LEU A 74 28.48 -54.69 21.01
C LEU A 74 27.15 -54.29 20.36
N SER A 75 27.14 -53.16 19.65
CA SER A 75 26.00 -52.61 18.89
C SER A 75 24.69 -52.42 19.69
N LYS A 76 24.75 -52.40 21.04
CA LYS A 76 23.60 -52.08 21.90
C LYS A 76 23.64 -50.64 22.39
N GLU A 77 22.45 -50.05 22.47
CA GLU A 77 22.19 -48.75 23.11
C GLU A 77 22.60 -48.78 24.58
N ASN A 78 23.15 -47.66 25.07
CA ASN A 78 23.54 -47.51 26.46
C ASN A 78 23.36 -46.05 26.92
N PRO A 79 22.10 -45.54 27.00
CA PRO A 79 21.81 -44.13 27.25
C PRO A 79 22.33 -43.62 28.59
N VAL A 80 22.69 -44.50 29.54
CA VAL A 80 23.41 -44.14 30.77
C VAL A 80 24.72 -43.40 30.48
N ASN A 81 25.42 -43.74 29.40
CA ASN A 81 26.67 -43.07 28.99
C ASN A 81 26.46 -41.93 27.96
N SER A 82 25.22 -41.57 27.63
CA SER A 82 24.90 -40.51 26.65
C SER A 82 25.50 -39.15 27.02
N TRP A 83 26.15 -38.51 26.03
CA TRP A 83 26.65 -37.14 26.12
C TRP A 83 25.55 -36.12 26.50
N ALA A 84 24.30 -36.40 26.11
CA ALA A 84 23.18 -35.48 26.27
C ALA A 84 22.49 -35.65 27.63
N THR A 85 22.05 -36.87 27.96
CA THR A 85 21.18 -37.14 29.12
C THR A 85 21.78 -38.05 30.19
N GLY A 86 22.92 -38.69 29.90
CA GLY A 86 23.49 -39.78 30.70
C GLY A 86 23.86 -39.41 32.15
N THR A 87 24.04 -40.44 32.97
CA THR A 87 24.53 -40.34 34.37
C THR A 87 25.90 -40.98 34.55
N GLY A 88 26.32 -41.84 33.61
CA GLY A 88 27.64 -42.47 33.59
C GLY A 88 28.76 -41.57 33.06
N VAL A 89 28.42 -40.43 32.44
CA VAL A 89 29.34 -39.37 32.01
C VAL A 89 28.85 -38.02 32.54
N SER A 90 29.71 -36.99 32.53
CA SER A 90 29.31 -35.60 32.81
C SER A 90 28.54 -35.03 31.61
N SER A 91 27.32 -35.54 31.39
CA SER A 91 26.44 -35.16 30.28
C SER A 91 25.97 -33.71 30.38
N VAL A 92 25.42 -33.15 29.30
CA VAL A 92 24.82 -31.81 29.31
C VAL A 92 23.74 -31.70 30.40
N ALA A 93 22.80 -32.65 30.47
CA ALA A 93 21.76 -32.66 31.49
C ALA A 93 22.32 -32.84 32.92
N PHE A 94 23.44 -33.54 33.09
CA PHE A 94 24.12 -33.64 34.39
C PHE A 94 24.77 -32.31 34.79
N GLN A 95 25.51 -31.66 33.89
CA GLN A 95 26.16 -30.37 34.13
C GLN A 95 25.16 -29.23 34.39
N LEU A 96 23.98 -29.28 33.76
CA LEU A 96 22.88 -28.34 34.02
C LEU A 96 22.07 -28.64 35.30
N THR A 97 22.46 -29.67 36.06
CA THR A 97 21.82 -30.18 37.29
C THR A 97 20.35 -30.55 37.12
N ILE A 98 20.00 -31.16 35.98
CA ILE A 98 18.62 -31.59 35.66
C ILE A 98 18.31 -32.89 36.41
N ASP A 99 17.16 -32.94 37.09
CA ASP A 99 16.69 -34.17 37.75
C ASP A 99 16.54 -35.34 36.75
N GLY A 100 16.86 -36.56 37.16
CA GLY A 100 16.82 -37.74 36.30
C GLY A 100 15.45 -38.00 35.65
N ALA A 101 14.35 -37.71 36.35
CA ALA A 101 12.99 -37.84 35.83
C ALA A 101 12.63 -36.81 34.74
N ASN A 102 13.45 -35.75 34.61
CA ASN A 102 13.28 -34.67 33.65
C ASN A 102 14.27 -34.75 32.46
N ARG A 103 14.94 -35.90 32.27
CA ARG A 103 15.86 -36.19 31.16
C ARG A 103 15.24 -37.19 30.20
N TYR A 104 14.90 -36.75 29.00
CA TYR A 104 14.27 -37.57 27.97
C TYR A 104 15.26 -37.81 26.84
N ASN A 105 15.60 -39.07 26.56
CA ASN A 105 16.42 -39.44 25.41
C ASN A 105 15.54 -40.16 24.39
N LEU A 106 15.13 -39.42 23.36
CA LEU A 106 14.19 -39.86 22.34
C LEU A 106 14.90 -40.43 21.09
N ALA A 107 16.24 -40.39 21.06
CA ALA A 107 17.05 -40.90 19.97
C ALA A 107 16.89 -42.42 19.78
N THR A 108 17.08 -42.93 18.56
CA THR A 108 17.08 -44.37 18.27
C THR A 108 18.24 -44.74 17.37
N ASN A 109 18.79 -45.95 17.55
CA ASN A 109 19.81 -46.47 16.65
C ASN A 109 19.32 -46.56 15.19
N GLY A 110 20.01 -45.89 14.28
CA GLY A 110 19.75 -45.93 12.83
C GLY A 110 18.88 -44.78 12.29
N ASP A 111 18.30 -43.97 13.18
CA ASP A 111 17.46 -42.83 12.81
C ASP A 111 18.25 -41.77 12.02
N LYS A 112 17.55 -41.10 11.11
CA LYS A 112 18.09 -40.07 10.22
C LYS A 112 17.42 -38.72 10.49
N MET A 113 17.82 -37.66 9.79
CA MET A 113 17.19 -36.35 9.90
C MET A 113 15.67 -36.38 9.62
N THR A 114 15.18 -37.34 8.82
CA THR A 114 13.74 -37.56 8.60
C THR A 114 12.96 -37.95 9.86
N ASP A 115 13.65 -38.45 10.90
CA ASP A 115 13.07 -38.96 12.13
C ASP A 115 13.08 -37.92 13.28
N PHE A 116 13.73 -36.76 13.09
CA PHE A 116 13.74 -35.66 14.07
C PHE A 116 12.30 -35.21 14.44
N ALA A 117 11.43 -34.96 13.46
CA ALA A 117 10.03 -34.63 13.73
C ALA A 117 9.26 -35.80 14.40
N PRO A 118 9.31 -37.05 13.88
CA PRO A 118 8.78 -38.23 14.56
C PRO A 118 9.19 -38.39 16.03
N GLN A 119 10.48 -38.27 16.37
CA GLN A 119 10.97 -38.41 17.75
C GLN A 119 10.33 -37.38 18.69
N ILE A 120 10.27 -36.10 18.29
CA ILE A 120 9.63 -35.05 19.11
C ILE A 120 8.13 -35.33 19.29
N LYS A 121 7.43 -35.74 18.22
CA LYS A 121 5.98 -35.91 18.18
C LYS A 121 5.49 -37.17 18.90
N ASN A 122 6.19 -38.28 18.70
CA ASN A 122 5.75 -39.62 19.08
C ASN A 122 6.54 -40.17 20.28
N GLY A 123 7.76 -39.68 20.51
CA GLY A 123 8.71 -40.25 21.46
C GLY A 123 9.59 -41.32 20.80
N LYS A 124 10.33 -42.06 21.62
CA LYS A 124 11.12 -43.22 21.18
C LYS A 124 10.24 -44.46 21.16
N SER A 125 10.38 -45.28 20.12
CA SER A 125 9.77 -46.61 20.03
C SER A 125 10.80 -47.66 19.62
N GLY A 126 10.91 -48.74 20.39
CA GLY A 126 11.91 -49.80 20.17
C GLY A 126 13.28 -49.52 20.79
N GLY A 127 14.19 -50.50 20.72
CA GLY A 127 15.52 -50.42 21.36
C GLY A 127 15.45 -50.56 22.89
N SER A 128 16.03 -49.60 23.61
CA SER A 128 16.15 -49.53 25.08
C SER A 128 14.82 -49.35 25.86
N GLY A 129 13.68 -49.60 25.22
CA GLY A 129 12.34 -49.33 25.74
C GLY A 129 11.74 -48.03 25.21
N ASP A 130 10.40 -47.95 25.25
CA ASP A 130 9.66 -46.79 24.75
C ASP A 130 9.81 -45.59 25.71
N VAL A 131 10.11 -44.42 25.16
CA VAL A 131 10.22 -43.16 25.92
C VAL A 131 9.12 -42.23 25.42
N PRO A 132 8.28 -41.66 26.29
CA PRO A 132 7.17 -40.82 25.85
C PRO A 132 7.64 -39.59 25.08
N LYS A 133 6.78 -39.07 24.22
CA LYS A 133 7.01 -37.83 23.45
C LYS A 133 7.46 -36.65 24.30
N ALA A 134 8.11 -35.67 23.67
CA ALA A 134 8.61 -34.47 24.33
C ALA A 134 7.51 -33.75 25.14
N PRO A 135 7.71 -33.47 26.45
CA PRO A 135 6.77 -32.68 27.25
C PRO A 135 6.58 -31.28 26.69
N ALA A 136 5.37 -30.70 26.87
CA ALA A 136 5.08 -29.36 26.36
C ALA A 136 5.86 -28.25 27.09
N ASP A 137 6.27 -28.51 28.33
CA ASP A 137 7.12 -27.66 29.17
C ASP A 137 8.61 -28.03 29.08
N THR A 138 9.06 -28.62 27.97
CA THR A 138 10.48 -28.86 27.70
C THR A 138 11.23 -27.53 27.65
N GLY A 139 12.30 -27.39 28.44
CA GLY A 139 13.12 -26.17 28.48
C GLY A 139 14.23 -26.14 27.43
N LEU A 140 14.79 -27.30 27.08
CA LEU A 140 15.90 -27.43 26.13
C LEU A 140 15.76 -28.73 25.31
N VAL A 141 15.92 -28.62 23.99
CA VAL A 141 16.06 -29.73 23.05
C VAL A 141 17.50 -29.76 22.53
N LEU A 142 18.18 -30.89 22.73
CA LEU A 142 19.50 -31.20 22.18
C LEU A 142 19.29 -32.02 20.90
N VAL A 143 19.85 -31.56 19.77
CA VAL A 143 19.64 -32.15 18.44
C VAL A 143 20.98 -32.58 17.85
N GLU A 144 21.09 -33.85 17.46
CA GLU A 144 22.29 -34.41 16.84
C GLU A 144 21.89 -35.49 15.82
N PHE A 145 21.95 -35.15 14.53
CA PHE A 145 21.56 -36.03 13.42
C PHE A 145 22.44 -35.82 12.21
N GLY A 146 22.78 -36.89 11.51
CA GLY A 146 23.40 -36.83 10.18
C GLY A 146 24.40 -37.95 9.91
N GLY A 147 24.83 -38.68 10.95
CA GLY A 147 25.64 -39.89 10.79
C GLY A 147 24.99 -40.89 9.86
N ASN A 148 23.72 -41.25 10.12
CA ASN A 148 22.98 -42.19 9.28
C ASN A 148 22.50 -41.61 7.92
N ASP A 149 22.49 -40.29 7.75
CA ASP A 149 22.25 -39.64 6.46
C ASP A 149 23.47 -39.76 5.52
N LEU A 150 24.68 -39.71 6.09
CA LEU A 150 25.95 -39.96 5.40
C LEU A 150 26.23 -41.46 5.22
N CYS A 151 25.88 -42.29 6.20
CA CYS A 151 26.09 -43.74 6.18
C CYS A 151 25.02 -44.45 5.35
N ALA A 152 25.23 -44.43 4.04
CA ALA A 152 24.44 -45.12 3.04
C ALA A 152 25.26 -46.18 2.29
N SER A 153 24.61 -46.96 1.44
CA SER A 153 25.25 -47.97 0.57
C SER A 153 26.26 -47.38 -0.44
N SER A 154 26.15 -46.09 -0.75
CA SER A 154 27.03 -45.37 -1.68
C SER A 154 26.95 -43.85 -1.43
N VAL A 155 27.86 -43.08 -2.02
CA VAL A 155 27.79 -41.60 -2.03
C VAL A 155 26.49 -41.09 -2.69
N GLY A 156 26.00 -41.79 -3.72
CA GLY A 156 24.76 -41.42 -4.42
C GLY A 156 23.47 -41.71 -3.64
N SER A 157 23.52 -42.58 -2.63
CA SER A 157 22.38 -42.94 -1.78
C SER A 157 22.39 -42.25 -0.40
N MET A 158 23.34 -41.35 -0.13
CA MET A 158 23.27 -40.42 1.00
C MET A 158 22.08 -39.46 0.85
N THR A 159 21.48 -39.03 1.96
CA THR A 159 20.36 -38.06 1.92
C THR A 159 20.79 -36.81 1.15
N THR A 160 19.96 -36.32 0.22
CA THR A 160 20.29 -35.12 -0.55
C THR A 160 20.28 -33.89 0.36
N VAL A 161 21.10 -32.87 0.07
CA VAL A 161 21.14 -31.62 0.87
C VAL A 161 19.76 -30.96 0.95
N ALA A 162 18.97 -31.04 -0.12
CA ALA A 162 17.59 -30.53 -0.16
C ALA A 162 16.64 -31.33 0.76
N ASN A 163 16.72 -32.66 0.77
CA ASN A 163 15.90 -33.50 1.66
C ASN A 163 16.30 -33.31 3.12
N TYR A 164 17.60 -33.28 3.41
CA TYR A 164 18.11 -33.05 4.76
C TYR A 164 17.64 -31.68 5.30
N ARG A 165 17.63 -30.63 4.45
CA ARG A 165 17.08 -29.30 4.80
C ARG A 165 15.58 -29.34 5.10
N SER A 166 14.77 -29.96 4.25
CA SER A 166 13.31 -30.00 4.48
C SER A 166 12.94 -30.85 5.69
N GLN A 167 13.67 -31.94 5.95
CA GLN A 167 13.52 -32.78 7.14
C GLN A 167 13.91 -32.04 8.42
N PHE A 168 15.04 -31.31 8.42
CA PHE A 168 15.47 -30.49 9.56
C PHE A 168 14.47 -29.36 9.85
N GLN A 169 13.96 -28.67 8.82
CA GLN A 169 12.89 -27.68 8.95
C GLN A 169 11.61 -28.29 9.56
N ALA A 170 11.22 -29.49 9.15
CA ALA A 170 10.07 -30.20 9.72
C ALA A 170 10.27 -30.52 11.21
N GLY A 171 11.48 -30.93 11.61
CA GLY A 171 11.83 -31.14 13.01
C GLY A 171 11.78 -29.86 13.85
N LEU A 172 12.36 -28.76 13.38
CA LEU A 172 12.28 -27.45 14.03
C LEU A 172 10.83 -26.97 14.19
N ALA A 173 10.00 -27.13 13.16
CA ALA A 173 8.57 -26.81 13.22
C ALA A 173 7.81 -27.70 14.21
N GLN A 174 8.18 -28.99 14.31
CA GLN A 174 7.57 -29.92 15.27
C GLN A 174 7.98 -29.62 16.72
N VAL A 175 9.20 -29.11 16.97
CA VAL A 175 9.59 -28.55 18.28
C VAL A 175 8.75 -27.32 18.60
N ALA A 176 8.65 -26.35 17.68
CA ALA A 176 7.84 -25.15 17.89
C ALA A 176 6.36 -25.45 18.17
N SER A 177 5.82 -26.55 17.62
CA SER A 177 4.45 -27.00 17.89
C SER A 177 4.29 -27.78 19.21
N GLN A 178 5.27 -28.63 19.58
CA GLN A 178 5.16 -29.53 20.74
C GLN A 178 5.69 -28.90 22.03
N ALA A 179 6.70 -28.01 21.95
CA ALA A 179 7.34 -27.33 23.06
C ALA A 179 7.79 -25.89 22.64
N PRO A 180 6.86 -24.92 22.51
CA PRO A 180 7.10 -23.61 21.89
C PRO A 180 8.13 -22.72 22.61
N ASP A 181 8.27 -22.87 23.93
CA ASP A 181 9.19 -22.10 24.76
C ASP A 181 10.57 -22.79 24.97
N ALA A 182 10.81 -23.92 24.28
CA ALA A 182 12.06 -24.66 24.37
C ALA A 182 13.20 -23.96 23.62
N LEU A 183 14.38 -23.93 24.24
CA LEU A 183 15.63 -23.64 23.54
C LEU A 183 16.05 -24.84 22.72
N ILE A 184 16.69 -24.61 21.57
CA ILE A 184 17.14 -25.69 20.66
C ILE A 184 18.65 -25.54 20.48
N MET A 185 19.40 -26.59 20.79
CA MET A 185 20.83 -26.67 20.57
C MET A 185 21.12 -27.73 19.52
N VAL A 186 21.73 -27.32 18.42
CA VAL A 186 21.99 -28.14 17.25
C VAL A 186 23.48 -28.42 17.17
N MET A 187 23.86 -29.68 17.37
CA MET A 187 25.21 -30.16 17.21
C MET A 187 25.53 -30.32 15.72
N SER A 188 26.75 -29.98 15.32
CA SER A 188 27.24 -30.26 13.97
C SER A 188 27.45 -31.77 13.77
N VAL A 189 27.17 -32.26 12.57
CA VAL A 189 27.51 -33.62 12.15
C VAL A 189 29.03 -33.78 12.28
N PRO A 190 29.54 -34.80 13.00
CA PRO A 190 30.97 -34.99 13.21
C PRO A 190 31.72 -35.31 11.91
N ASP A 191 33.03 -35.04 11.89
CA ASP A 191 33.91 -35.32 10.75
C ASP A 191 34.21 -36.82 10.63
N ILE A 192 33.20 -37.63 10.26
CA ILE A 192 33.31 -39.08 10.19
C ILE A 192 34.37 -39.58 9.19
N TYR A 193 34.86 -38.73 8.29
CA TYR A 193 36.03 -39.04 7.48
C TYR A 193 37.26 -39.34 8.35
N ASN A 194 37.42 -38.63 9.47
CA ASN A 194 38.54 -38.83 10.39
C ASN A 194 38.46 -40.18 11.12
N LEU A 195 37.27 -40.74 11.37
CA LEU A 195 37.13 -42.11 11.88
C LEU A 195 37.82 -43.12 10.95
N TRP A 196 37.61 -42.98 9.63
CA TRP A 196 38.35 -43.78 8.65
C TRP A 196 39.85 -43.46 8.64
N TYR A 197 40.25 -42.19 8.78
CA TYR A 197 41.66 -41.83 8.80
C TYR A 197 42.40 -42.48 9.99
N ILE A 198 41.81 -42.47 11.19
CA ILE A 198 42.41 -43.03 12.42
C ILE A 198 42.53 -44.56 12.35
N ARG A 199 41.52 -45.26 11.79
CA ARG A 199 41.41 -46.74 11.92
C ARG A 199 41.39 -47.55 10.62
N GLY A 200 41.13 -46.92 9.48
CA GLY A 200 41.08 -47.57 8.17
C GLY A 200 42.37 -47.34 7.38
N ALA A 201 42.75 -46.08 7.19
CA ALA A 201 43.81 -45.65 6.28
C ALA A 201 45.13 -46.45 6.42
N PRO A 202 45.83 -46.77 5.31
CA PRO A 202 47.07 -47.52 5.36
C PRO A 202 48.20 -46.67 5.96
N GLN A 203 48.74 -47.16 7.08
CA GLN A 203 49.77 -46.51 7.89
C GLN A 203 51.17 -46.68 7.29
N ASN A 204 52.15 -45.92 7.79
CA ASN A 204 53.50 -45.84 7.21
C ASN A 204 53.49 -45.54 5.70
N SER A 205 52.50 -44.77 5.23
CA SER A 205 52.34 -44.43 3.81
C SER A 205 52.62 -42.95 3.56
N THR A 206 52.86 -42.58 2.30
CA THR A 206 53.09 -41.18 1.87
C THR A 206 51.97 -40.22 2.31
N TYR A 207 50.79 -40.73 2.65
CA TYR A 207 49.59 -39.96 2.98
C TYR A 207 49.07 -40.18 4.41
N HIS A 208 49.64 -41.16 5.12
CA HIS A 208 49.50 -41.36 6.56
C HIS A 208 50.89 -41.76 7.09
N PRO A 209 51.81 -40.78 7.23
CA PRO A 209 53.22 -41.06 7.57
C PRO A 209 53.42 -41.43 9.05
N GLU A 210 52.41 -41.19 9.89
CA GLU A 210 52.43 -41.59 11.29
C GLU A 210 52.50 -43.13 11.40
N PRO A 211 53.35 -43.67 12.30
CA PRO A 211 53.53 -45.10 12.47
C PRO A 211 52.31 -45.78 13.09
N GLU A 212 52.25 -47.11 12.99
CA GLU A 212 51.25 -47.92 13.69
C GLU A 212 51.37 -47.66 15.21
N SER A 213 50.41 -46.91 15.75
CA SER A 213 50.44 -46.51 17.16
C SER A 213 50.43 -47.73 18.07
N SER A 214 51.02 -47.63 19.26
CA SER A 214 50.88 -48.66 20.32
C SER A 214 49.42 -48.86 20.79
N GLN A 215 48.47 -48.06 20.29
CA GLN A 215 47.03 -48.19 20.51
C GLN A 215 46.34 -49.11 19.47
N ALA A 216 47.10 -49.86 18.65
CA ALA A 216 46.65 -50.67 17.50
C ALA A 216 45.49 -51.67 17.71
N SER A 217 45.04 -51.87 18.96
CA SER A 217 43.81 -52.59 19.33
C SER A 217 42.55 -52.22 18.51
N GLY A 218 42.46 -51.00 17.99
CA GLY A 218 41.30 -50.52 17.22
C GLY A 218 41.31 -50.82 15.72
N ILE A 219 42.48 -50.90 15.08
CA ILE A 219 42.63 -50.83 13.60
C ILE A 219 42.25 -52.14 12.93
N ASN A 220 42.83 -53.25 13.38
CA ASN A 220 42.57 -54.56 12.78
C ASN A 220 41.11 -55.01 13.00
N GLY A 221 40.53 -54.64 14.14
CA GLY A 221 39.08 -54.77 14.37
C GLY A 221 38.25 -53.95 13.40
N ALA A 222 38.56 -52.65 13.25
CA ALA A 222 37.83 -51.76 12.33
C ALA A 222 37.88 -52.24 10.87
N ARG A 223 39.08 -52.52 10.33
CA ARG A 223 39.24 -53.04 8.97
C ARG A 223 38.49 -54.35 8.74
N PHE A 224 38.49 -55.25 9.73
CA PHE A 224 37.70 -56.48 9.69
C PHE A 224 36.19 -56.19 9.66
N TYR A 225 35.66 -55.45 10.63
CA TYR A 225 34.22 -55.15 10.74
C TYR A 225 33.66 -54.30 9.58
N TRP A 226 34.48 -53.45 8.96
CA TRP A 226 34.07 -52.58 7.86
C TRP A 226 34.23 -53.23 6.48
N GLY A 227 35.23 -54.10 6.32
CA GLY A 227 35.63 -54.70 5.04
C GLY A 227 35.06 -56.09 4.75
N PHE A 228 34.59 -56.84 5.76
CA PHE A 228 33.96 -58.13 5.55
C PHE A 228 32.46 -58.03 5.27
N ASP A 229 32.01 -58.71 4.22
CA ASP A 229 30.63 -59.21 4.12
C ASP A 229 30.54 -60.54 4.87
N VAL A 230 29.87 -60.56 6.02
CA VAL A 230 29.68 -61.76 6.84
C VAL A 230 28.25 -62.26 6.63
N PHE A 231 28.11 -63.37 5.91
CA PHE A 231 26.82 -64.02 5.60
C PHE A 231 25.76 -63.11 4.93
N GLY A 232 26.18 -62.15 4.10
CA GLY A 232 25.29 -61.20 3.42
C GLY A 232 24.96 -59.95 4.24
N PHE A 233 25.63 -59.74 5.39
CA PHE A 233 25.50 -58.52 6.19
C PHE A 233 26.71 -57.60 5.96
N GLN A 234 26.46 -56.49 5.26
CA GLN A 234 27.44 -55.46 4.97
C GLN A 234 27.29 -54.28 5.95
N PHE A 235 28.40 -53.76 6.48
CA PHE A 235 28.39 -52.67 7.48
C PHE A 235 27.68 -51.41 6.94
N PRO A 236 26.76 -50.74 7.66
CA PRO A 236 25.86 -49.73 7.07
C PRO A 236 26.52 -48.54 6.34
N CYS A 237 27.72 -48.14 6.74
CA CYS A 237 28.38 -46.91 6.26
C CYS A 237 29.30 -47.12 5.04
N GLN A 238 28.86 -47.84 4.02
CA GLN A 238 29.69 -48.18 2.84
C GLN A 238 30.13 -46.96 2.02
N SER A 239 29.28 -45.93 1.94
CA SER A 239 29.60 -44.61 1.39
C SER A 239 31.00 -44.11 1.82
N LEU A 240 31.39 -44.35 3.06
CA LEU A 240 32.72 -44.03 3.58
C LEU A 240 33.65 -45.26 3.63
N LEU A 241 33.19 -46.36 4.22
CA LEU A 241 34.04 -47.40 4.79
C LEU A 241 34.36 -48.61 3.89
N SER A 242 33.77 -48.74 2.70
CA SER A 242 34.17 -49.79 1.75
C SER A 242 35.68 -49.74 1.45
N ASN A 243 36.31 -50.90 1.23
CA ASN A 243 37.76 -51.04 1.01
C ASN A 243 38.59 -50.28 2.08
N PRO A 244 38.41 -50.60 3.38
CA PRO A 244 38.82 -49.72 4.48
C PRO A 244 40.32 -49.42 4.54
N ASP A 245 41.17 -50.29 4.01
CA ASP A 245 42.62 -50.15 3.89
C ASP A 245 43.09 -49.56 2.54
N SER A 246 42.20 -49.44 1.55
CA SER A 246 42.54 -48.89 0.23
C SER A 246 42.75 -47.38 0.27
N TYR A 247 43.82 -46.93 -0.40
CA TYR A 247 44.11 -45.53 -0.69
C TYR A 247 44.02 -45.21 -2.20
N ALA A 248 43.37 -46.06 -3.01
CA ALA A 248 43.18 -45.82 -4.44
C ALA A 248 42.38 -44.53 -4.69
N GLN A 249 42.61 -43.87 -5.84
CA GLN A 249 42.00 -42.56 -6.16
C GLN A 249 40.47 -42.59 -6.01
N ALA A 250 39.79 -43.61 -6.54
CA ALA A 250 38.34 -43.77 -6.42
C ALA A 250 37.84 -43.87 -4.96
N ASP A 251 38.57 -44.57 -4.08
CA ASP A 251 38.23 -44.66 -2.66
C ASP A 251 38.48 -43.33 -1.93
N ARG A 252 39.51 -42.57 -2.33
CA ARG A 252 39.77 -41.21 -1.82
C ARG A 252 38.65 -40.24 -2.21
N ASP A 253 38.28 -40.22 -3.49
CA ASP A 253 37.23 -39.35 -4.02
C ASP A 253 35.88 -39.65 -3.38
N ARG A 254 35.56 -40.95 -3.19
CA ARG A 254 34.36 -41.38 -2.48
C ARG A 254 34.32 -40.83 -1.06
N ARG A 255 35.40 -40.97 -0.29
CA ARG A 255 35.48 -40.48 1.10
C ARG A 255 35.51 -38.96 1.18
N ALA A 256 36.18 -38.29 0.24
CA ALA A 256 36.15 -36.83 0.12
C ALA A 256 34.72 -36.33 -0.15
N ALA A 257 33.94 -37.00 -1.01
CA ALA A 257 32.54 -36.66 -1.27
C ALA A 257 31.65 -36.82 -0.01
N VAL A 258 31.86 -37.84 0.83
CA VAL A 258 31.18 -37.95 2.14
C VAL A 258 31.53 -36.76 3.04
N ARG A 259 32.81 -36.39 3.13
CA ARG A 259 33.27 -35.24 3.94
C ARG A 259 32.70 -33.92 3.41
N THR A 260 32.56 -33.76 2.10
CA THR A 260 31.87 -32.61 1.49
C THR A 260 30.40 -32.59 1.88
N ARG A 261 29.67 -33.71 1.74
CA ARG A 261 28.26 -33.80 2.18
C ARG A 261 28.07 -33.49 3.66
N THR A 262 29.04 -33.87 4.50
CA THR A 262 29.04 -33.53 5.95
C THR A 262 29.02 -32.01 6.16
N LYS A 263 29.87 -31.27 5.43
CA LYS A 263 29.90 -29.79 5.47
C LYS A 263 28.62 -29.17 4.91
N GLU A 264 28.07 -29.74 3.83
CA GLU A 264 26.80 -29.30 3.25
C GLU A 264 25.64 -29.43 4.26
N TYR A 265 25.59 -30.53 5.03
CA TYR A 265 24.64 -30.69 6.14
C TYR A 265 24.90 -29.68 7.26
N ASN A 266 26.13 -29.48 7.69
CA ASN A 266 26.44 -28.50 8.74
C ASN A 266 26.10 -27.06 8.33
N GLN A 267 26.26 -26.72 7.05
CA GLN A 267 25.77 -25.46 6.50
C GLN A 267 24.23 -25.37 6.57
N VAL A 268 23.50 -26.43 6.21
CA VAL A 268 22.04 -26.50 6.38
C VAL A 268 21.63 -26.29 7.84
N LEU A 269 22.28 -26.98 8.78
CA LEU A 269 22.01 -26.86 10.21
C LEU A 269 22.19 -25.42 10.69
N SER A 270 23.32 -24.79 10.34
CA SER A 270 23.61 -23.39 10.67
C SER A 270 22.58 -22.42 10.08
N GLU A 271 22.27 -22.55 8.78
CA GLU A 271 21.41 -21.61 8.06
C GLU A 271 19.94 -21.67 8.50
N GLU A 272 19.39 -22.87 8.73
CA GLU A 272 17.99 -23.00 9.16
C GLU A 272 17.83 -22.72 10.66
N CYS A 273 18.79 -23.11 11.50
CA CYS A 273 18.79 -22.77 12.91
C CYS A 273 18.87 -21.25 13.14
N ALA A 274 19.67 -20.53 12.34
CA ALA A 274 19.78 -19.07 12.44
C ALA A 274 18.43 -18.33 12.27
N LYS A 275 17.48 -18.91 11.51
CA LYS A 275 16.13 -18.36 11.27
C LYS A 275 15.16 -18.60 12.43
N VAL A 276 15.45 -19.56 13.31
CA VAL A 276 14.58 -19.90 14.45
C VAL A 276 15.04 -19.15 15.70
N LEU A 277 14.12 -18.42 16.31
CA LEU A 277 14.42 -17.49 17.42
C LEU A 277 15.18 -18.15 18.57
N ARG A 278 14.69 -19.30 19.03
CA ARG A 278 15.26 -20.08 20.16
C ARG A 278 16.35 -21.09 19.78
N CYS A 279 16.80 -21.12 18.52
CA CYS A 279 17.78 -22.09 18.05
C CYS A 279 19.22 -21.53 18.07
N ARG A 280 20.16 -22.35 18.55
CA ARG A 280 21.60 -22.12 18.52
C ARG A 280 22.31 -23.32 17.87
N PHE A 281 23.19 -23.04 16.93
CA PHE A 281 24.07 -24.03 16.31
C PHE A 281 25.44 -24.04 17.03
N ASP A 282 26.04 -25.22 17.20
CA ASP A 282 27.34 -25.39 17.88
C ASP A 282 28.52 -24.69 17.18
N SER A 283 28.29 -24.12 15.98
CA SER A 283 29.27 -23.43 15.15
C SER A 283 30.41 -24.36 14.70
N ASN A 284 30.06 -25.58 14.28
CA ASN A 284 30.96 -26.66 13.84
C ASN A 284 31.87 -27.23 14.94
N ARG A 285 31.64 -26.96 16.22
CA ARG A 285 32.57 -27.40 17.27
C ARG A 285 32.63 -28.93 17.47
N LEU A 286 31.55 -29.68 17.19
CA LEU A 286 31.61 -31.14 17.18
C LEU A 286 32.35 -31.67 15.93
N PHE A 287 32.12 -31.09 14.76
CA PHE A 287 32.92 -31.37 13.55
C PHE A 287 34.42 -31.11 13.79
N ASP A 288 34.76 -29.95 14.36
CA ASP A 288 36.14 -29.54 14.66
C ASP A 288 36.79 -30.42 15.74
N LEU A 289 36.07 -30.75 16.83
CA LEU A 289 36.53 -31.72 17.84
C LEU A 289 36.95 -33.03 17.17
N THR A 290 36.10 -33.53 16.27
CA THR A 290 36.28 -34.84 15.63
C THR A 290 37.19 -34.80 14.41
N SER A 291 37.70 -33.63 14.00
CA SER A 291 38.65 -33.50 12.90
C SER A 291 40.11 -33.58 13.37
N ASN A 292 40.98 -34.11 12.52
CA ASN A 292 42.43 -34.15 12.74
C ASN A 292 43.18 -33.12 11.89
N ARG A 293 42.52 -32.02 11.53
CA ARG A 293 43.04 -30.95 10.68
C ARG A 293 42.99 -29.63 11.43
N SER A 294 43.90 -28.72 11.10
CA SER A 294 43.86 -27.37 11.69
C SER A 294 42.54 -26.69 11.33
N SER A 295 41.96 -25.97 12.30
CA SER A 295 40.66 -25.30 12.20
C SER A 295 40.46 -24.49 10.89
N PRO A 296 39.21 -24.42 10.36
CA PRO A 296 38.71 -25.38 9.34
C PRO A 296 38.27 -24.68 8.03
N PRO A 297 37.70 -25.36 7.00
CA PRO A 297 37.23 -26.77 6.92
C PRO A 297 38.23 -27.80 6.39
N ASP A 298 39.28 -27.36 5.69
CA ASP A 298 40.23 -28.25 4.98
C ASP A 298 41.70 -27.86 5.22
N GLY A 299 42.01 -27.47 6.45
CA GLY A 299 43.39 -27.22 6.86
C GLY A 299 44.32 -28.43 6.69
N PRO A 300 45.65 -28.21 6.76
CA PRO A 300 46.62 -29.30 6.84
C PRO A 300 46.29 -30.27 7.99
N LEU A 301 46.71 -31.53 7.81
CA LEU A 301 46.64 -32.54 8.86
C LEU A 301 47.49 -32.10 10.06
N LEU A 302 46.95 -32.26 11.26
CA LEU A 302 47.64 -32.03 12.51
C LEU A 302 48.53 -33.25 12.83
N PRO A 303 49.73 -33.05 13.43
CA PRO A 303 50.49 -34.13 14.04
C PRO A 303 49.65 -34.89 15.05
N GLN A 304 49.86 -36.21 15.21
CA GLN A 304 49.01 -37.05 16.07
C GLN A 304 48.88 -36.54 17.51
N ALA A 305 49.94 -35.93 18.06
CA ALA A 305 49.97 -35.35 19.40
C ALA A 305 49.02 -34.14 19.61
N GLN A 306 48.46 -33.58 18.52
CA GLN A 306 47.53 -32.44 18.54
C GLN A 306 46.08 -32.86 18.25
N TRP A 307 45.78 -34.15 18.12
CA TRP A 307 44.42 -34.62 17.84
C TRP A 307 43.53 -34.51 19.09
N ASN A 308 42.50 -33.68 19.03
CA ASN A 308 41.54 -33.50 20.12
C ASN A 308 40.62 -34.71 20.31
N PHE A 309 40.41 -35.51 19.25
CA PHE A 309 39.67 -36.77 19.26
C PHE A 309 40.55 -37.88 18.67
N THR A 310 40.68 -38.99 19.41
CA THR A 310 41.74 -40.00 19.25
C THR A 310 41.15 -41.41 19.18
N ASP A 311 41.99 -42.44 18.99
CA ASP A 311 41.54 -43.84 19.05
C ASP A 311 40.82 -44.18 20.38
N LEU A 312 41.25 -43.59 21.50
CA LEU A 312 40.63 -43.80 22.82
C LEU A 312 39.17 -43.33 22.86
N ASP A 313 38.83 -42.34 22.03
CA ASP A 313 37.52 -41.69 22.00
C ASP A 313 36.51 -42.41 21.10
N ILE A 314 36.92 -43.50 20.42
CA ILE A 314 36.06 -44.36 19.58
C ILE A 314 35.94 -45.74 20.23
N SER A 315 34.73 -46.29 20.32
CA SER A 315 34.44 -47.60 20.90
C SER A 315 35.38 -48.68 20.35
N ARG A 316 35.85 -49.59 21.20
CA ARG A 316 36.78 -50.67 20.84
C ARG A 316 36.66 -51.82 21.82
N ASN A 317 37.24 -52.96 21.47
CA ASN A 317 37.40 -54.08 22.39
C ASN A 317 38.30 -53.69 23.58
N THR A 318 37.80 -53.90 24.79
CA THR A 318 38.51 -53.68 26.07
C THR A 318 38.68 -54.98 26.87
N SER A 319 38.09 -56.08 26.42
CA SER A 319 38.31 -57.43 26.95
C SER A 319 39.06 -58.29 25.92
N THR A 320 39.93 -59.18 26.40
CA THR A 320 40.75 -60.09 25.56
C THR A 320 39.95 -61.22 24.90
N GLY A 321 38.65 -61.31 25.20
CA GLY A 321 37.74 -62.36 24.75
C GLY A 321 36.66 -61.88 23.78
N CYS A 322 37.00 -61.01 22.83
CA CYS A 322 36.10 -60.57 21.75
C CYS A 322 36.42 -61.20 20.37
N PRO A 323 36.20 -62.51 20.14
CA PRO A 323 36.32 -63.12 18.83
C PRO A 323 34.96 -63.23 18.10
N ILE A 324 34.93 -62.76 16.85
CA ILE A 324 33.98 -63.16 15.78
C ILE A 324 32.49 -62.77 16.03
N PRO A 325 31.73 -62.36 14.99
CA PRO A 325 30.29 -62.08 15.15
C PRO A 325 29.51 -63.30 15.69
N GLY A 326 28.83 -63.13 16.82
CA GLY A 326 27.88 -64.13 17.36
C GLY A 326 27.98 -64.39 18.87
N LEU A 327 29.11 -64.09 19.52
CA LEU A 327 29.27 -64.27 20.97
C LEU A 327 29.16 -62.93 21.71
N VAL A 328 28.19 -62.85 22.62
CA VAL A 328 27.82 -61.61 23.32
C VAL A 328 28.54 -61.53 24.67
N GLY A 329 29.35 -60.49 24.87
CA GLY A 329 30.07 -60.24 26.12
C GLY A 329 30.27 -58.75 26.38
N GLY A 330 30.47 -58.38 27.65
CA GLY A 330 30.81 -57.01 28.04
C GLY A 330 32.23 -56.64 27.58
N GLY A 331 32.39 -55.42 27.07
CA GLY A 331 33.70 -54.90 26.64
C GLY A 331 34.07 -55.18 25.18
N CYS A 332 33.15 -55.64 24.34
CA CYS A 332 33.34 -55.67 22.89
C CYS A 332 32.73 -54.42 22.24
N GLY A 333 33.54 -53.67 21.49
CA GLY A 333 33.16 -52.41 20.85
C GLY A 333 32.88 -52.57 19.36
N ASP A 334 32.10 -51.66 18.78
CA ASP A 334 31.73 -51.71 17.35
C ASP A 334 32.74 -51.03 16.42
N HIS A 335 33.83 -50.51 16.97
CA HIS A 335 34.90 -49.80 16.27
C HIS A 335 34.48 -48.51 15.54
N PHE A 336 33.24 -48.04 15.70
CA PHE A 336 32.63 -46.97 14.92
C PHE A 336 32.06 -45.82 15.78
N HIS A 337 31.24 -46.11 16.80
CA HIS A 337 30.61 -45.07 17.62
C HIS A 337 31.59 -44.46 18.64
N PRO A 338 31.33 -43.24 19.16
CA PRO A 338 32.14 -42.67 20.24
C PRO A 338 32.17 -43.58 21.47
N SER A 339 33.37 -43.76 22.04
CA SER A 339 33.55 -44.46 23.32
C SER A 339 32.93 -43.67 24.47
N LYS A 340 32.87 -44.24 25.67
CA LYS A 340 32.46 -43.50 26.87
C LYS A 340 33.29 -42.22 27.11
N GLN A 341 34.56 -42.22 26.71
CA GLN A 341 35.42 -41.04 26.75
C GLN A 341 35.03 -40.02 25.66
N GLY A 342 34.77 -40.49 24.45
CA GLY A 342 34.27 -39.67 23.34
C GLY A 342 32.94 -38.98 23.67
N GLN A 343 31.98 -39.71 24.26
CA GLN A 343 30.71 -39.16 24.76
C GLN A 343 30.94 -38.01 25.78
N GLY A 344 31.91 -38.18 26.68
CA GLY A 344 32.32 -37.11 27.60
C GLY A 344 32.87 -35.87 26.89
N LYS A 345 33.68 -36.05 25.83
CA LYS A 345 34.17 -34.93 25.01
C LYS A 345 33.05 -34.22 24.25
N ILE A 346 32.10 -34.97 23.66
CA ILE A 346 30.93 -34.39 22.99
C ILE A 346 30.11 -33.54 23.97
N ALA A 347 29.88 -34.02 25.20
CA ALA A 347 29.17 -33.27 26.24
C ALA A 347 29.88 -31.96 26.62
N MET A 348 31.21 -31.97 26.77
CA MET A 348 31.98 -30.76 27.03
C MET A 348 31.94 -29.77 25.86
N THR A 349 32.05 -30.25 24.62
CA THR A 349 31.92 -29.42 23.41
C THR A 349 30.55 -28.77 23.31
N ALA A 350 29.48 -29.55 23.54
CA ALA A 350 28.11 -29.04 23.57
C ALA A 350 27.96 -27.92 24.62
N MET A 351 28.41 -28.16 25.86
CA MET A 351 28.38 -27.17 26.95
C MET A 351 29.17 -25.90 26.63
N ALA A 352 30.33 -26.01 25.98
CA ALA A 352 31.13 -24.84 25.59
C ALA A 352 30.44 -23.94 24.54
N SER A 353 29.53 -24.49 23.73
CA SER A 353 28.70 -23.77 22.74
C SER A 353 27.27 -23.49 23.18
N MET A 354 26.87 -23.97 24.36
CA MET A 354 25.54 -23.81 24.95
C MET A 354 25.20 -22.33 25.20
N PHE A 355 23.92 -22.05 25.46
CA PHE A 355 23.46 -20.81 26.07
C PHE A 355 24.13 -20.59 27.44
N ASP A 356 24.51 -19.35 27.77
CA ASP A 356 25.06 -19.03 29.10
C ASP A 356 23.92 -18.91 30.13
N PHE A 357 23.60 -20.02 30.78
CA PHE A 357 22.56 -20.06 31.81
C PHE A 357 22.96 -19.44 33.16
N ASN A 358 24.15 -18.84 33.27
CA ASN A 358 24.52 -17.96 34.38
C ASN A 358 24.09 -16.51 34.12
N ASP A 359 23.62 -16.21 32.91
CA ASP A 359 23.02 -14.94 32.58
C ASP A 359 21.63 -14.82 33.20
N THR A 360 21.53 -13.99 34.23
CA THR A 360 20.25 -13.65 34.90
C THR A 360 19.68 -12.31 34.44
N THR A 361 20.27 -11.70 33.42
CA THR A 361 19.77 -10.45 32.82
C THR A 361 18.52 -10.77 32.01
N VAL A 362 17.45 -10.01 32.17
CA VAL A 362 16.25 -10.16 31.33
C VAL A 362 16.18 -9.01 30.33
N PRO A 363 15.89 -9.30 29.05
CA PRO A 363 15.82 -8.26 28.03
C PRO A 363 14.67 -7.30 28.30
N THR A 364 14.77 -6.09 27.75
CA THR A 364 13.70 -5.08 27.78
C THR A 364 12.77 -5.20 26.58
N VAL A 365 11.52 -4.76 26.73
CA VAL A 365 10.53 -4.67 25.66
C VAL A 365 9.60 -3.48 25.87
N THR A 366 9.18 -2.81 24.79
CA THR A 366 8.05 -1.87 24.81
C THR A 366 7.16 -2.13 23.60
N ALA A 367 5.85 -1.93 23.76
CA ALA A 367 4.89 -1.85 22.67
C ALA A 367 4.15 -0.50 22.78
N THR A 368 4.19 0.33 21.73
CA THR A 368 3.64 1.69 21.73
C THR A 368 2.72 1.90 20.54
N VAL A 369 1.52 2.42 20.76
CA VAL A 369 0.61 2.79 19.66
C VAL A 369 1.17 4.02 18.95
N VAL A 370 1.39 3.92 17.64
CA VAL A 370 1.82 5.04 16.80
C VAL A 370 0.67 6.05 16.74
N ALA A 371 0.92 7.30 17.11
CA ALA A 371 -0.10 8.35 17.15
C ALA A 371 -0.78 8.52 15.77
N SER A 372 -2.09 8.71 15.77
CA SER A 372 -2.84 8.99 14.54
C SER A 372 -2.40 10.34 13.96
N PRO A 373 -2.19 10.45 12.63
CA PRO A 373 -1.93 11.74 11.99
C PRO A 373 -3.17 12.64 11.89
N ARG A 374 -4.34 12.15 12.31
CA ARG A 374 -5.61 12.89 12.26
C ARG A 374 -5.68 13.95 13.37
N PRO A 375 -6.31 15.11 13.14
CA PRO A 375 -6.42 16.17 14.14
C PRO A 375 -7.15 15.77 15.44
N ASP A 376 -8.01 14.76 15.40
CA ASP A 376 -8.74 14.23 16.56
C ASP A 376 -7.98 13.13 17.32
N GLY A 377 -6.82 12.70 16.82
CA GLY A 377 -6.03 11.60 17.37
C GLY A 377 -6.64 10.20 17.19
N VAL A 378 -7.79 10.06 16.52
CA VAL A 378 -8.54 8.80 16.43
C VAL A 378 -7.93 7.86 15.39
N GLN A 379 -7.85 6.57 15.71
CA GLN A 379 -7.44 5.52 14.78
C GLN A 379 -8.66 5.00 14.01
N ARG A 380 -8.88 5.50 12.79
CA ARG A 380 -9.99 5.09 11.92
C ARG A 380 -9.53 4.03 10.91
N GLY A 381 -10.25 2.92 10.83
CA GLY A 381 -9.99 1.80 9.91
C GLY A 381 -8.77 0.93 10.29
N SER A 382 -7.70 1.52 10.79
CA SER A 382 -6.54 0.80 11.34
C SER A 382 -5.75 1.63 12.35
N ALA A 383 -4.90 0.96 13.12
CA ALA A 383 -3.86 1.55 13.97
C ALA A 383 -2.53 0.82 13.74
N LYS A 384 -1.40 1.43 14.11
CA LYS A 384 -0.09 0.76 14.15
C LYS A 384 0.47 0.69 15.57
N VAL A 385 1.16 -0.41 15.87
CA VAL A 385 1.94 -0.58 17.10
C VAL A 385 3.40 -0.74 16.73
N HIS A 386 4.25 0.10 17.32
CA HIS A 386 5.69 0.09 17.20
C HIS A 386 6.31 -0.64 18.39
N PHE A 387 7.38 -1.40 18.15
CA PHE A 387 8.08 -2.18 19.18
C PHE A 387 9.50 -1.69 19.36
N THR A 388 9.98 -1.74 20.60
CA THR A 388 11.41 -1.59 20.92
C THR A 388 11.82 -2.65 21.92
N GLY A 389 13.12 -2.88 22.05
CA GLY A 389 13.70 -3.79 23.02
C GLY A 389 15.21 -3.88 22.87
N GLY A 390 15.88 -4.29 23.93
CA GLY A 390 17.33 -4.39 23.99
C GLY A 390 17.80 -5.14 25.23
N ASP A 391 19.04 -5.59 25.18
CA ASP A 391 19.72 -6.31 26.25
C ASP A 391 21.23 -6.09 26.14
N ASP A 392 21.92 -5.95 27.27
CA ASP A 392 23.35 -5.61 27.33
C ASP A 392 24.28 -6.74 26.83
N ARG A 393 23.80 -7.98 26.83
CA ARG A 393 24.51 -9.17 26.32
C ARG A 393 23.99 -9.62 24.96
N GLY A 394 22.85 -9.09 24.53
CA GLY A 394 22.38 -9.07 23.14
C GLY A 394 20.96 -9.57 22.99
N LEU A 395 20.13 -8.80 22.28
CA LEU A 395 18.78 -9.22 21.91
C LEU A 395 18.84 -10.27 20.79
N ARG A 396 18.19 -11.43 20.99
CA ARG A 396 18.01 -12.45 19.93
C ARG A 396 16.76 -12.17 19.10
N GLY A 397 15.69 -11.70 19.72
CA GLY A 397 14.55 -11.15 19.02
C GLY A 397 13.31 -10.98 19.90
N GLN A 398 12.13 -10.95 19.26
CA GLN A 398 10.86 -10.66 19.92
C GLN A 398 9.76 -11.61 19.46
N GLU A 399 8.74 -11.76 20.31
CA GLU A 399 7.48 -12.42 19.97
C GLU A 399 6.32 -11.47 20.22
N VAL A 400 5.36 -11.44 19.29
CA VAL A 400 4.16 -10.59 19.37
C VAL A 400 2.90 -11.44 19.21
N ARG A 401 1.85 -11.14 19.98
CA ARG A 401 0.50 -11.68 19.78
C ARG A 401 -0.57 -10.61 19.94
N VAL A 402 -1.75 -10.85 19.36
CA VAL A 402 -2.91 -9.96 19.44
C VAL A 402 -4.04 -10.65 20.16
N HIS A 403 -4.55 -10.00 21.20
CA HIS A 403 -5.83 -10.30 21.84
C HIS A 403 -6.89 -9.42 21.16
N ARG A 404 -7.80 -10.05 20.41
CA ARG A 404 -8.80 -9.35 19.59
C ARG A 404 -10.01 -8.91 20.42
N PRO A 405 -10.83 -7.96 19.90
CA PRO A 405 -12.04 -7.51 20.57
C PRO A 405 -13.06 -8.63 20.76
N ASN A 406 -13.07 -9.65 19.87
CA ASN A 406 -13.94 -10.82 19.94
C ASN A 406 -13.47 -11.91 20.93
N GLY A 407 -12.44 -11.64 21.75
CA GLY A 407 -11.88 -12.60 22.72
C GLY A 407 -10.94 -13.67 22.13
N THR A 408 -10.71 -13.70 20.81
CA THR A 408 -9.72 -14.61 20.22
C THR A 408 -8.30 -14.07 20.39
N VAL A 409 -7.34 -14.95 20.65
CA VAL A 409 -5.92 -14.60 20.81
C VAL A 409 -5.11 -15.28 19.72
N THR A 410 -4.18 -14.56 19.07
CA THR A 410 -3.26 -15.20 18.12
C THR A 410 -2.20 -16.03 18.84
N ALA A 411 -1.64 -17.02 18.14
CA ALA A 411 -0.35 -17.59 18.54
C ALA A 411 0.72 -16.48 18.60
N TRP A 412 1.79 -16.74 19.35
CA TRP A 412 3.00 -15.90 19.32
C TRP A 412 3.63 -15.94 17.93
N SER A 413 3.89 -14.77 17.35
CA SER A 413 4.60 -14.59 16.10
C SER A 413 6.04 -14.14 16.41
N PRO A 414 7.06 -15.00 16.17
CA PRO A 414 8.45 -14.67 16.44
C PRO A 414 9.06 -13.80 15.33
N SER A 415 10.04 -12.98 15.71
CA SER A 415 10.88 -12.18 14.83
C SER A 415 12.32 -12.19 15.34
N ILE A 416 13.31 -12.33 14.45
CA ILE A 416 14.73 -12.16 14.79
C ILE A 416 15.01 -10.67 14.91
N GLY A 417 15.61 -10.23 16.02
CA GLY A 417 15.71 -8.81 16.37
C GLY A 417 14.36 -8.20 16.80
N VAL A 418 14.28 -6.87 16.77
CA VAL A 418 13.05 -6.12 17.13
C VAL A 418 11.94 -6.44 16.12
N ALA A 419 10.72 -6.67 16.59
CA ALA A 419 9.58 -6.98 15.74
C ALA A 419 9.19 -5.77 14.84
N PRO A 420 8.77 -6.00 13.60
CA PRO A 420 8.29 -4.93 12.71
C PRO A 420 6.97 -4.35 13.21
N ASP A 421 6.67 -3.10 12.82
CA ASP A 421 5.41 -2.43 13.13
C ASP A 421 4.18 -3.28 12.78
N LEU A 422 3.34 -3.56 13.77
CA LEU A 422 2.11 -4.33 13.58
C LEU A 422 0.95 -3.39 13.22
N THR A 423 0.24 -3.69 12.13
CA THR A 423 -1.01 -2.99 11.79
C THR A 423 -2.21 -3.77 12.33
N VAL A 424 -3.04 -3.11 13.13
CA VAL A 424 -4.29 -3.67 13.71
C VAL A 424 -5.48 -3.08 12.96
N THR A 425 -6.37 -3.94 12.46
CA THR A 425 -7.58 -3.57 11.70
C THR A 425 -8.87 -4.04 12.37
N ASP A 426 -8.78 -4.79 13.46
CA ASP A 426 -9.94 -5.27 14.23
C ASP A 426 -10.64 -4.08 14.91
N ILE A 427 -11.91 -3.84 14.57
CA ILE A 427 -12.71 -2.72 15.11
C ILE A 427 -13.08 -2.99 16.58
N GLY A 428 -12.90 -1.98 17.43
CA GLY A 428 -13.02 -2.09 18.88
C GLY A 428 -11.64 -1.99 19.55
N THR A 429 -11.54 -2.44 20.81
CA THR A 429 -10.28 -2.46 21.57
C THR A 429 -9.61 -3.83 21.46
N SER A 430 -8.44 -3.85 20.83
CA SER A 430 -7.49 -4.97 20.84
C SER A 430 -6.37 -4.71 21.85
N TYR A 431 -5.70 -5.75 22.31
CA TYR A 431 -4.44 -5.62 23.05
C TYR A 431 -3.31 -6.32 22.29
N VAL A 432 -2.24 -5.59 22.02
CA VAL A 432 -1.04 -6.13 21.37
C VAL A 432 0.00 -6.38 22.45
N GLU A 433 0.37 -7.64 22.63
CA GLU A 433 1.31 -8.09 23.64
C GLU A 433 2.62 -8.50 22.98
N ALA A 434 3.75 -8.00 23.49
CA ALA A 434 5.09 -8.29 22.99
C ALA A 434 6.04 -8.69 24.12
N ARG A 435 6.93 -9.65 23.85
CA ARG A 435 8.02 -10.05 24.77
C ARG A 435 9.35 -10.18 24.01
N SER A 436 10.44 -9.78 24.64
CA SER A 436 11.80 -9.93 24.11
C SER A 436 12.44 -11.22 24.60
N ILE A 437 13.32 -11.81 23.77
CA ILE A 437 14.18 -12.94 24.11
C ILE A 437 15.64 -12.55 23.79
N ASP A 438 16.54 -12.75 24.75
CA ASP A 438 17.98 -12.49 24.60
C ASP A 438 18.72 -13.66 23.91
N VAL A 439 20.02 -13.51 23.67
CA VAL A 439 20.85 -14.58 23.08
C VAL A 439 20.92 -15.85 23.92
N ASN A 440 20.72 -15.77 25.23
CA ASN A 440 20.83 -16.89 26.19
C ASN A 440 19.48 -17.56 26.52
N GLY A 441 18.39 -17.04 25.98
CA GLY A 441 17.03 -17.57 26.14
C GLY A 441 16.24 -16.97 27.29
N ASN A 442 16.74 -15.94 27.98
CA ASN A 442 15.95 -15.20 28.96
C ASN A 442 14.85 -14.41 28.24
N THR A 443 13.64 -14.46 28.79
CA THR A 443 12.44 -13.82 28.24
C THR A 443 12.01 -12.68 29.16
N SER A 444 11.74 -11.52 28.58
CA SER A 444 11.22 -10.36 29.31
C SER A 444 9.84 -10.63 29.89
N ALA A 445 9.43 -9.85 30.89
CA ALA A 445 8.00 -9.65 31.12
C ALA A 445 7.38 -9.02 29.86
N SER A 446 6.14 -9.35 29.51
CA SER A 446 5.54 -8.80 28.30
C SER A 446 5.05 -7.35 28.47
N ALA A 447 5.26 -6.53 27.44
CA ALA A 447 4.63 -5.22 27.33
C ALA A 447 3.30 -5.35 26.56
N ILE A 448 2.28 -4.61 26.99
CA ILE A 448 0.94 -4.63 26.38
C ILE A 448 0.56 -3.21 25.95
N ALA A 449 0.26 -3.04 24.66
CA ALA A 449 -0.35 -1.85 24.11
C ALA A 449 -1.86 -2.06 23.95
N SER A 450 -2.67 -1.18 24.54
CA SER A 450 -4.12 -1.12 24.27
C SER A 450 -4.38 -0.33 23.00
N VAL A 451 -5.09 -0.92 22.03
CA VAL A 451 -5.28 -0.37 20.69
C VAL A 451 -6.77 -0.31 20.37
N THR A 452 -7.36 0.88 20.38
CA THR A 452 -8.76 1.09 19.98
C THR A 452 -8.83 1.58 18.55
N VAL A 453 -9.46 0.80 17.66
CA VAL A 453 -9.72 1.17 16.26
C VAL A 453 -11.22 1.42 16.08
N THR A 454 -11.59 2.59 15.57
CA THR A 454 -12.97 2.88 15.17
C THR A 454 -13.19 2.53 13.70
N ALA A 455 -14.44 2.20 13.33
CA ALA A 455 -14.80 1.99 11.93
C ALA A 455 -14.39 3.18 11.04
N ALA A 456 -14.04 2.89 9.79
CA ALA A 456 -13.83 3.93 8.79
C ALA A 456 -15.17 4.61 8.43
N ALA A 457 -15.10 5.88 8.07
CA ALA A 457 -16.21 6.73 7.67
C ALA A 457 -15.97 7.30 6.26
N THR A 458 -16.94 8.07 5.74
CA THR A 458 -16.69 8.94 4.59
C THR A 458 -15.71 10.07 4.96
N PRO A 459 -15.05 10.72 3.98
CA PRO A 459 -14.04 11.72 4.28
C PRO A 459 -14.66 13.00 4.86
N TYR A 460 -13.87 13.79 5.58
CA TYR A 460 -14.31 15.09 6.11
C TYR A 460 -14.30 16.17 5.03
N LEU A 461 -14.87 17.36 5.30
CA LEU A 461 -14.96 18.43 4.28
C LEU A 461 -13.60 18.86 3.74
N ALA A 462 -13.57 19.18 2.45
CA ALA A 462 -12.46 19.89 1.81
C ALA A 462 -12.57 21.41 2.03
N THR A 463 -11.50 22.15 1.75
CA THR A 463 -11.57 23.63 1.71
C THR A 463 -12.41 24.10 0.52
N ALA A 464 -12.94 25.32 0.59
CA ALA A 464 -13.57 25.96 -0.55
C ALA A 464 -12.65 25.96 -1.79
N PRO A 465 -13.16 25.64 -2.99
CA PRO A 465 -12.33 25.62 -4.19
C PRO A 465 -12.00 27.04 -4.65
N VAL A 466 -10.72 27.27 -4.95
CA VAL A 466 -10.19 28.49 -5.55
C VAL A 466 -10.29 28.37 -7.08
N VAL A 467 -10.89 29.36 -7.72
CA VAL A 467 -11.06 29.41 -9.18
C VAL A 467 -9.92 30.22 -9.81
N SER A 468 -9.38 29.71 -10.91
CA SER A 468 -8.45 30.43 -11.78
C SER A 468 -8.88 30.24 -13.25
N SER A 469 -8.62 31.23 -14.11
CA SER A 469 -9.07 31.24 -15.51
C SER A 469 -7.93 30.93 -16.47
N SER A 470 -8.19 30.06 -17.46
CA SER A 470 -7.36 29.89 -18.66
C SER A 470 -8.11 30.41 -19.90
N ALA A 471 -7.50 30.29 -21.08
CA ALA A 471 -8.13 30.69 -22.34
C ALA A 471 -9.37 29.85 -22.71
N THR A 472 -9.42 28.58 -22.26
CA THR A 472 -10.52 27.64 -22.57
C THR A 472 -11.42 27.36 -21.37
N ASP A 473 -10.85 27.21 -20.16
CA ASP A 473 -11.52 26.60 -19.01
C ASP A 473 -11.25 27.34 -17.70
N PHE A 474 -12.07 27.05 -16.68
CA PHE A 474 -11.71 27.34 -15.31
C PHE A 474 -10.91 26.19 -14.71
N THR A 475 -9.84 26.51 -14.00
CA THR A 475 -9.08 25.57 -13.17
C THR A 475 -9.47 25.80 -11.71
N LEU A 476 -10.21 24.85 -11.15
CA LEU A 476 -10.59 24.82 -9.73
C LEU A 476 -9.51 24.11 -8.93
N SER A 477 -9.17 24.58 -7.73
CA SER A 477 -8.18 23.92 -6.85
C SER A 477 -8.53 24.02 -5.36
N TRP A 478 -8.19 22.99 -4.56
CA TRP A 478 -8.53 22.91 -3.13
C TRP A 478 -7.49 22.11 -2.32
N ALA A 479 -7.53 22.22 -0.99
CA ALA A 479 -6.77 21.34 -0.11
C ALA A 479 -7.53 20.04 0.15
N ILE A 480 -6.80 18.92 0.17
CA ILE A 480 -7.32 17.61 0.61
C ILE A 480 -7.74 17.75 2.09
N PRO A 481 -8.88 17.15 2.50
CA PRO A 481 -9.29 17.06 3.90
C PRO A 481 -8.18 16.57 4.83
N SER A 482 -8.16 17.10 6.06
CA SER A 482 -7.21 16.65 7.11
C SER A 482 -7.55 15.29 7.71
N ASP A 483 -8.75 14.77 7.46
CA ASP A 483 -9.16 13.40 7.79
C ASP A 483 -9.86 12.77 6.57
N ASP A 484 -9.34 11.65 6.12
CA ASP A 484 -9.88 10.83 5.02
C ASP A 484 -11.00 9.87 5.48
N GLY A 485 -11.32 9.88 6.77
CA GLY A 485 -12.29 8.99 7.40
C GLY A 485 -11.74 7.61 7.73
N GLY A 486 -10.46 7.31 7.45
CA GLY A 486 -9.90 5.95 7.60
C GLY A 486 -9.82 5.15 6.30
N SER A 487 -10.14 5.75 5.15
CA SER A 487 -9.95 5.17 3.82
C SER A 487 -9.54 6.24 2.82
N SER A 488 -8.55 5.93 1.98
CA SER A 488 -7.97 6.88 1.03
C SER A 488 -9.02 7.47 0.08
N ILE A 489 -9.01 8.79 -0.05
CA ILE A 489 -9.87 9.53 -0.99
C ILE A 489 -9.53 9.11 -2.43
N SER A 490 -10.54 8.64 -3.16
CA SER A 490 -10.43 8.11 -4.51
C SER A 490 -10.86 9.11 -5.59
N ASN A 491 -11.84 9.98 -5.29
CA ASN A 491 -12.41 10.97 -6.21
C ASN A 491 -12.95 12.21 -5.48
N TYR A 492 -13.42 13.19 -6.23
CA TYR A 492 -14.23 14.31 -5.74
C TYR A 492 -15.45 14.51 -6.66
N THR A 493 -16.62 14.85 -6.09
CA THR A 493 -17.75 15.41 -6.84
C THR A 493 -17.62 16.92 -6.90
N VAL A 494 -17.82 17.53 -8.08
CA VAL A 494 -17.83 18.99 -8.27
C VAL A 494 -19.25 19.44 -8.59
N ARG A 495 -19.72 20.53 -7.98
CA ARG A 495 -21.05 21.10 -8.23
C ARG A 495 -20.98 22.60 -8.50
N ALA A 496 -21.77 23.06 -9.47
CA ALA A 496 -21.84 24.46 -9.88
C ALA A 496 -23.22 25.06 -9.57
N TYR A 497 -23.24 26.23 -8.91
CA TYR A 497 -24.44 26.92 -8.42
C TYR A 497 -24.59 28.23 -9.19
N ARG A 498 -25.74 28.41 -9.87
CA ARG A 498 -26.00 29.53 -10.79
C ARG A 498 -27.06 30.47 -10.23
N GLY A 499 -26.66 31.41 -9.36
CA GLY A 499 -27.58 32.39 -8.75
C GLY A 499 -28.76 31.80 -7.94
N SER A 500 -28.67 30.52 -7.58
CA SER A 500 -29.70 29.73 -6.90
C SER A 500 -29.02 28.79 -5.89
N PRO A 501 -29.64 28.49 -4.73
CA PRO A 501 -29.11 27.50 -3.79
C PRO A 501 -29.17 26.06 -4.33
N VAL A 502 -29.89 25.80 -5.42
CA VAL A 502 -29.95 24.49 -6.08
C VAL A 502 -28.85 24.39 -7.14
N PRO A 503 -27.96 23.39 -7.09
CA PRO A 503 -26.92 23.21 -8.10
C PRO A 503 -27.54 22.82 -9.45
N SER A 504 -26.92 23.24 -10.57
CA SER A 504 -27.18 22.55 -11.84
C SER A 504 -26.67 21.11 -11.74
N SER A 505 -27.37 20.16 -12.39
CA SER A 505 -27.10 18.71 -12.37
C SER A 505 -25.60 18.38 -12.30
N PRO A 506 -25.16 17.48 -11.40
CA PRO A 506 -23.74 17.28 -11.12
C PRO A 506 -22.95 16.90 -12.38
N GLU A 507 -21.92 17.67 -12.69
CA GLU A 507 -20.92 17.33 -13.70
C GLU A 507 -19.88 16.41 -13.04
N THR A 508 -20.22 15.12 -12.97
CA THR A 508 -19.34 14.07 -12.42
C THR A 508 -18.05 14.01 -13.22
N SER A 509 -16.97 14.50 -12.63
CA SER A 509 -15.66 14.61 -13.28
C SER A 509 -14.62 14.00 -12.34
N ALA A 510 -14.01 12.90 -12.78
CA ALA A 510 -13.25 11.98 -11.92
C ALA A 510 -11.87 12.54 -11.54
N ALA A 511 -11.82 13.29 -10.44
CA ALA A 511 -10.58 13.78 -9.82
C ALA A 511 -9.80 12.63 -9.15
N THR A 512 -9.11 11.81 -9.95
CA THR A 512 -8.16 10.80 -9.47
C THR A 512 -6.98 11.46 -8.75
N ALA A 513 -7.05 11.54 -7.41
CA ALA A 513 -6.08 12.11 -6.48
C ALA A 513 -5.65 13.59 -6.69
N ASN A 514 -5.95 14.21 -7.82
CA ASN A 514 -5.59 15.59 -8.14
C ASN A 514 -6.44 16.61 -7.37
N ARG A 515 -5.75 17.57 -6.73
CA ARG A 515 -6.32 18.75 -6.06
C ARG A 515 -6.84 19.82 -7.03
N THR A 516 -6.99 19.49 -8.30
CA THR A 516 -7.16 20.45 -9.38
C THR A 516 -7.94 19.84 -10.54
N ILE A 517 -8.90 20.58 -11.09
CA ILE A 517 -9.73 20.11 -12.20
C ILE A 517 -10.10 21.24 -13.16
N ALA A 518 -10.17 20.92 -14.45
CA ALA A 518 -10.74 21.80 -15.46
C ALA A 518 -12.27 21.68 -15.41
N ALA A 519 -12.95 22.81 -15.24
CA ALA A 519 -14.40 22.93 -15.24
C ALA A 519 -14.85 23.88 -16.37
N PRO A 520 -15.91 23.53 -17.13
CA PRO A 520 -16.37 24.34 -18.24
C PRO A 520 -16.90 25.70 -17.73
N PRO A 521 -16.48 26.82 -18.34
CA PRO A 521 -16.92 28.15 -17.94
C PRO A 521 -18.34 28.42 -18.45
N LEU A 522 -19.26 28.74 -17.55
CA LEU A 522 -20.67 28.98 -17.86
C LEU A 522 -20.92 30.47 -18.11
N ALA A 523 -20.98 30.85 -19.39
CA ALA A 523 -21.16 32.24 -19.82
C ALA A 523 -22.48 32.88 -19.33
N GLY A 524 -22.42 34.18 -19.02
CA GLY A 524 -23.59 35.01 -18.72
C GLY A 524 -24.23 34.84 -17.33
N SER A 525 -23.70 33.95 -16.48
CA SER A 525 -24.20 33.69 -15.11
C SER A 525 -23.15 33.97 -14.05
N VAL A 526 -23.60 34.35 -12.84
CA VAL A 526 -22.73 34.31 -11.65
C VAL A 526 -22.68 32.87 -11.14
N VAL A 527 -21.49 32.30 -11.02
CA VAL A 527 -21.28 30.90 -10.65
C VAL A 527 -20.38 30.77 -9.43
N ARG A 528 -20.78 29.91 -8.49
CA ARG A 528 -19.96 29.40 -7.39
C ARG A 528 -19.81 27.89 -7.51
N TYR A 529 -18.71 27.35 -7.00
CA TYR A 529 -18.40 25.92 -7.04
C TYR A 529 -18.28 25.33 -5.62
N THR A 530 -18.73 24.09 -5.41
CA THR A 530 -18.37 23.27 -4.26
C THR A 530 -17.70 21.98 -4.75
N VAL A 531 -16.89 21.38 -3.87
CA VAL A 531 -16.33 20.04 -4.03
C VAL A 531 -16.64 19.16 -2.82
N ALA A 532 -16.90 17.87 -3.04
CA ALA A 532 -17.13 16.87 -2.00
C ALA A 532 -16.19 15.66 -2.21
N PRO A 533 -15.34 15.28 -1.24
CA PRO A 533 -14.42 14.15 -1.37
C PRO A 533 -15.15 12.80 -1.32
N ILE A 534 -14.63 11.79 -2.01
CA ILE A 534 -15.17 10.43 -2.05
C ILE A 534 -14.07 9.44 -1.63
N ASN A 535 -14.38 8.48 -0.75
CA ASN A 535 -13.54 7.31 -0.50
C ASN A 535 -14.35 6.01 -0.75
N THR A 536 -13.84 4.86 -0.31
CA THR A 536 -14.54 3.56 -0.50
C THR A 536 -15.85 3.43 0.28
N LEU A 537 -16.14 4.32 1.24
CA LEU A 537 -17.40 4.34 2.01
C LEU A 537 -18.45 5.27 1.37
N GLY A 538 -18.05 6.15 0.44
CA GLY A 538 -18.96 7.06 -0.27
C GLY A 538 -18.48 8.51 -0.28
N GLU A 539 -19.40 9.42 -0.64
CA GLU A 539 -19.18 10.87 -0.66
C GLU A 539 -19.26 11.47 0.75
N GLY A 540 -18.30 12.33 1.08
CA GLY A 540 -18.29 13.16 2.29
C GLY A 540 -19.15 14.43 2.15
N PRO A 541 -19.08 15.35 3.12
CA PRO A 541 -19.82 16.61 3.06
C PRO A 541 -19.23 17.56 2.01
N GLU A 542 -20.09 18.41 1.46
CA GLU A 542 -19.67 19.50 0.56
C GLU A 542 -18.77 20.52 1.28
N SER A 543 -17.75 20.99 0.58
CA SER A 543 -16.98 22.17 0.98
C SER A 543 -17.84 23.44 0.95
N PRO A 544 -17.42 24.51 1.67
CA PRO A 544 -17.97 25.84 1.45
C PRO A 544 -17.80 26.28 -0.01
N MET A 545 -18.69 27.15 -0.48
CA MET A 545 -18.67 27.65 -1.86
C MET A 545 -17.41 28.47 -2.18
N SER A 546 -16.96 28.39 -3.43
CA SER A 546 -15.95 29.30 -3.99
C SER A 546 -16.41 30.77 -3.93
N ALA A 547 -15.45 31.68 -4.09
CA ALA A 547 -15.76 33.04 -4.52
C ALA A 547 -16.60 33.02 -5.82
N PRO A 548 -17.53 33.98 -6.02
CA PRO A 548 -18.34 34.05 -7.22
C PRO A 548 -17.54 34.50 -8.45
N THR A 549 -17.90 33.93 -9.59
CA THR A 549 -17.21 34.08 -10.87
C THR A 549 -18.21 34.38 -11.99
N VAL A 550 -17.75 34.97 -13.09
CA VAL A 550 -18.54 35.16 -14.33
C VAL A 550 -17.61 34.90 -15.49
N ALA A 551 -17.81 33.80 -16.22
CA ALA A 551 -16.97 33.43 -17.35
C ALA A 551 -16.78 34.57 -18.37
N PRO A 552 -15.55 34.82 -18.87
CA PRO A 552 -14.30 34.09 -18.61
C PRO A 552 -13.49 34.54 -17.38
N PHE A 553 -14.05 35.39 -16.51
CA PHE A 553 -13.37 35.94 -15.34
C PHE A 553 -13.50 35.03 -14.12
N ALA A 554 -12.38 34.65 -13.53
CA ALA A 554 -12.32 33.92 -12.26
C ALA A 554 -12.75 34.74 -11.02
N SER A 555 -13.22 35.98 -11.19
CA SER A 555 -13.78 36.80 -10.11
C SER A 555 -14.77 37.85 -10.63
N LEU A 556 -15.72 38.25 -9.78
CA LEU A 556 -16.60 39.39 -10.06
C LEU A 556 -15.86 40.73 -10.21
N ASP A 557 -14.75 40.92 -9.50
CA ASP A 557 -13.92 42.13 -9.61
C ASP A 557 -13.35 42.30 -11.03
N GLY A 558 -12.76 41.22 -11.58
CA GLY A 558 -12.25 41.22 -12.96
C GLY A 558 -13.34 41.51 -13.99
N PHE A 559 -14.51 40.86 -13.84
CA PHE A 559 -15.67 41.10 -14.70
C PHE A 559 -16.16 42.54 -14.60
N ALA A 560 -16.42 43.05 -13.39
CA ALA A 560 -16.97 44.38 -13.15
C ALA A 560 -16.04 45.49 -13.64
N ARG A 561 -14.73 45.41 -13.34
CA ARG A 561 -13.72 46.36 -13.85
C ARG A 561 -13.68 46.38 -15.37
N ARG A 562 -13.71 45.20 -16.02
CA ARG A 562 -13.67 45.11 -17.48
C ARG A 562 -14.88 45.79 -18.13
N GLN A 563 -16.10 45.49 -17.65
CA GLN A 563 -17.31 46.10 -18.24
C GLN A 563 -17.36 47.61 -17.98
N LEU A 564 -17.01 48.07 -16.78
CA LEU A 564 -16.96 49.50 -16.47
C LEU A 564 -15.97 50.25 -17.38
N LEU A 565 -14.77 49.70 -17.59
CA LEU A 565 -13.79 50.26 -18.54
C LEU A 565 -14.30 50.26 -19.99
N ASP A 566 -15.05 49.23 -20.39
CA ASP A 566 -15.60 49.12 -21.74
C ASP A 566 -16.77 50.08 -22.02
N PHE A 567 -17.68 50.23 -21.06
CA PHE A 567 -18.94 50.95 -21.22
C PHE A 567 -18.97 52.34 -20.56
N THR A 568 -17.97 52.72 -19.75
CA THR A 568 -17.82 54.09 -19.18
C THR A 568 -16.45 54.72 -19.43
N GLY A 569 -15.44 53.92 -19.80
CA GLY A 569 -14.05 54.39 -19.96
C GLY A 569 -13.27 54.55 -18.65
N SER A 570 -13.88 54.23 -17.50
CA SER A 570 -13.23 54.26 -16.18
C SER A 570 -13.76 53.14 -15.29
N ALA A 571 -13.06 52.80 -14.21
CA ALA A 571 -13.54 51.86 -13.20
C ALA A 571 -13.15 52.33 -11.79
N PRO A 572 -13.83 53.36 -11.24
CA PRO A 572 -13.61 53.84 -9.88
C PRO A 572 -13.83 52.71 -8.86
N ALA A 573 -12.95 52.61 -7.85
CA ALA A 573 -13.00 51.51 -6.88
C ALA A 573 -14.37 51.38 -6.18
N SER A 574 -14.99 52.50 -5.81
CA SER A 574 -16.32 52.53 -5.19
C SER A 574 -17.43 51.98 -6.10
N GLU A 575 -17.36 52.25 -7.41
CA GLU A 575 -18.34 51.79 -8.39
C GLU A 575 -18.15 50.30 -8.69
N VAL A 576 -16.89 49.84 -8.75
CA VAL A 576 -16.55 48.41 -8.83
C VAL A 576 -17.09 47.65 -7.61
N SER A 577 -16.87 48.14 -6.39
CA SER A 577 -17.40 47.51 -5.16
C SER A 577 -18.93 47.44 -5.15
N GLN A 578 -19.62 48.52 -5.55
CA GLN A 578 -21.09 48.51 -5.67
C GLN A 578 -21.58 47.53 -6.74
N ALA A 579 -20.88 47.43 -7.87
CA ALA A 579 -21.21 46.48 -8.92
C ALA A 579 -21.03 45.02 -8.46
N ILE A 580 -19.93 44.70 -7.77
CA ILE A 580 -19.71 43.38 -7.17
C ILE A 580 -20.85 43.03 -6.23
N GLN A 581 -21.14 43.90 -5.25
CA GLN A 581 -22.21 43.65 -4.27
C GLN A 581 -23.56 43.38 -4.94
N ARG A 582 -23.96 44.20 -5.94
CA ARG A 582 -25.23 43.99 -6.66
C ARG A 582 -25.27 42.71 -7.49
N LEU A 583 -24.12 42.23 -7.98
CA LEU A 583 -23.99 40.94 -8.67
C LEU A 583 -24.03 39.76 -7.69
N GLU A 584 -23.49 39.91 -6.48
CA GLU A 584 -23.54 38.89 -5.42
C GLU A 584 -24.93 38.75 -4.80
N ASP A 585 -25.61 39.87 -4.56
CA ASP A 585 -26.97 39.95 -4.02
C ASP A 585 -28.05 39.57 -5.06
N GLY A 586 -27.68 39.28 -6.32
CA GLY A 586 -28.59 38.96 -7.41
C GLY A 586 -29.45 40.14 -7.91
N VAL A 587 -29.25 41.34 -7.38
CA VAL A 587 -29.89 42.60 -7.83
C VAL A 587 -29.55 42.90 -9.29
N TRP A 588 -28.34 42.52 -9.71
CA TRP A 588 -27.91 42.50 -11.10
C TRP A 588 -27.52 41.07 -11.50
N THR A 589 -27.94 40.69 -12.70
CA THR A 589 -27.32 39.62 -13.49
C THR A 589 -26.17 40.21 -14.32
N PRO A 590 -25.21 39.40 -14.82
CA PRO A 590 -24.20 39.87 -15.77
C PRO A 590 -24.82 40.61 -16.97
N THR A 591 -25.97 40.13 -17.47
CA THR A 591 -26.76 40.77 -18.53
C THR A 591 -27.28 42.14 -18.12
N THR A 592 -27.99 42.26 -17.01
CA THR A 592 -28.60 43.53 -16.61
C THR A 592 -27.56 44.57 -16.18
N PHE A 593 -26.41 44.14 -15.65
CA PHE A 593 -25.25 44.98 -15.41
C PHE A 593 -24.68 45.56 -16.72
N VAL A 594 -24.37 44.72 -17.72
CA VAL A 594 -23.84 45.19 -19.01
C VAL A 594 -24.86 46.07 -19.74
N GLU A 595 -26.13 45.66 -19.78
CA GLU A 595 -27.23 46.39 -20.39
C GLU A 595 -27.42 47.78 -19.77
N TRP A 596 -27.32 47.87 -18.43
CA TRP A 596 -27.40 49.15 -17.72
C TRP A 596 -26.33 50.14 -18.18
N TYR A 597 -25.06 49.71 -18.27
CA TYR A 597 -23.98 50.62 -18.69
C TYR A 597 -23.98 50.88 -20.22
N ARG A 598 -24.33 49.89 -21.05
CA ARG A 598 -24.49 50.05 -22.50
C ARG A 598 -25.52 51.13 -22.85
N SER A 599 -26.66 51.12 -22.17
CA SER A 599 -27.77 52.05 -22.42
C SER A 599 -27.55 53.48 -21.88
N GLN A 600 -26.45 53.74 -21.16
CA GLN A 600 -26.15 55.09 -20.67
C GLN A 600 -25.75 56.05 -21.79
N GLN A 601 -26.04 57.34 -21.56
CA GLN A 601 -25.75 58.46 -22.48
C GLN A 601 -24.28 58.54 -22.96
N TRP A 602 -23.31 58.04 -22.18
CA TRP A 602 -21.90 58.01 -22.57
C TRP A 602 -21.58 56.96 -23.66
N PHE A 603 -22.38 55.89 -23.73
CA PHE A 603 -22.19 54.78 -24.66
C PHE A 603 -23.23 54.80 -25.80
N ASP A 604 -24.52 54.51 -25.54
CA ASP A 604 -25.58 54.60 -26.57
C ASP A 604 -25.61 56.00 -27.21
N GLY A 605 -25.60 57.07 -26.41
CA GLY A 605 -25.66 58.46 -26.92
C GLY A 605 -24.50 58.84 -27.87
N ALA A 606 -23.42 58.06 -27.89
CA ALA A 606 -22.30 58.16 -28.80
C ALA A 606 -22.38 57.17 -29.98
N TYR A 607 -22.64 55.88 -29.73
CA TYR A 607 -22.59 54.82 -30.74
C TYR A 607 -23.92 54.63 -31.48
N GLY A 608 -25.05 54.58 -30.79
CA GLY A 608 -26.38 54.33 -31.36
C GLY A 608 -26.76 55.34 -32.45
N PRO A 609 -26.76 56.67 -32.18
CA PRO A 609 -27.00 57.68 -33.19
C PRO A 609 -26.01 57.62 -34.36
N ALA A 610 -24.74 57.28 -34.12
CA ALA A 610 -23.76 57.16 -35.20
C ALA A 610 -24.06 55.96 -36.10
N THR A 611 -24.39 54.79 -35.52
CA THR A 611 -24.80 53.58 -36.24
C THR A 611 -26.07 53.79 -37.05
N ARG A 612 -27.10 54.42 -36.46
CA ARG A 612 -28.33 54.80 -37.17
C ARG A 612 -28.06 55.76 -38.33
N LEU A 613 -27.23 56.78 -38.10
CA LEU A 613 -26.89 57.76 -39.13
C LEU A 613 -26.12 57.13 -40.30
N TYR A 614 -25.17 56.21 -40.02
CA TYR A 614 -24.50 55.43 -41.07
C TYR A 614 -25.50 54.63 -41.91
N ARG A 615 -26.43 53.91 -41.26
CA ARG A 615 -27.43 53.11 -41.99
C ARG A 615 -28.37 53.99 -42.82
N ALA A 616 -28.81 55.13 -42.29
CA ALA A 616 -29.69 56.08 -43.00
C ALA A 616 -29.01 56.79 -44.19
N TYR A 617 -27.70 57.05 -44.12
CA TYR A 617 -26.92 57.67 -45.22
C TYR A 617 -26.39 56.66 -46.25
N PHE A 618 -25.99 55.48 -45.78
CA PHE A 618 -25.09 54.61 -46.53
C PHE A 618 -25.65 53.20 -46.79
N LEU A 619 -26.82 52.85 -46.23
CA LEU A 619 -27.48 51.56 -46.39
C LEU A 619 -26.62 50.36 -45.97
N ARG A 620 -25.68 50.60 -45.05
CA ARG A 620 -24.75 49.59 -44.53
C ARG A 620 -24.42 49.89 -43.07
N ASN A 621 -23.93 48.87 -42.37
CA ASN A 621 -23.30 49.07 -41.07
C ASN A 621 -22.07 49.99 -41.20
N PRO A 622 -21.75 50.78 -40.16
CA PRO A 622 -20.51 51.54 -40.15
C PRO A 622 -19.30 50.59 -40.23
N ASP A 623 -18.23 51.05 -40.87
CA ASP A 623 -16.94 50.39 -40.72
C ASP A 623 -16.39 50.64 -39.30
N PRO A 624 -15.58 49.72 -38.73
CA PRO A 624 -15.19 49.86 -37.33
C PRO A 624 -14.44 51.14 -36.98
N SER A 625 -13.57 51.60 -37.90
CA SER A 625 -12.77 52.81 -37.71
C SER A 625 -13.62 54.08 -37.74
N GLY A 626 -14.57 54.14 -38.67
CA GLY A 626 -15.51 55.24 -38.83
C GLY A 626 -16.47 55.35 -37.65
N LEU A 627 -17.00 54.23 -37.15
CA LEU A 627 -17.87 54.25 -35.97
C LEU A 627 -17.16 54.88 -34.77
N ASP A 628 -15.94 54.41 -34.46
CA ASP A 628 -15.16 54.92 -33.33
C ASP A 628 -14.77 56.38 -33.48
N TYR A 629 -14.40 56.80 -34.70
CA TYR A 629 -14.08 58.20 -34.98
C TYR A 629 -15.27 59.14 -34.70
N TRP A 630 -16.48 58.75 -35.12
CA TRP A 630 -17.67 59.57 -34.92
C TRP A 630 -18.23 59.48 -33.50
N ALA A 631 -18.22 58.30 -32.87
CA ALA A 631 -18.63 58.13 -31.47
C ALA A 631 -17.70 58.88 -30.49
N ASN A 632 -16.38 58.83 -30.69
CA ASN A 632 -15.45 59.60 -29.87
C ASN A 632 -15.59 61.12 -30.08
N ARG A 633 -16.02 61.56 -31.27
CA ARG A 633 -16.41 62.96 -31.51
C ARG A 633 -17.74 63.34 -30.85
N ARG A 634 -18.74 62.45 -30.82
CA ARG A 634 -20.00 62.63 -30.05
C ARG A 634 -19.71 62.84 -28.58
N ARG A 635 -18.87 62.00 -27.97
CA ARG A 635 -18.42 62.11 -26.57
C ARG A 635 -17.75 63.45 -26.26
N ARG A 636 -16.97 63.99 -27.20
CA ARG A 636 -16.32 65.32 -27.10
C ARG A 636 -17.25 66.49 -27.50
N GLY A 637 -18.56 66.30 -27.48
CA GLY A 637 -19.56 67.36 -27.70
C GLY A 637 -19.97 67.63 -29.15
N THR A 638 -19.45 66.88 -30.14
CA THR A 638 -19.91 67.05 -31.55
C THR A 638 -21.39 66.67 -31.67
N THR A 639 -22.22 67.59 -32.17
CA THR A 639 -23.65 67.32 -32.35
C THR A 639 -23.90 66.40 -33.55
N LEU A 640 -24.99 65.62 -33.49
CA LEU A 640 -25.36 64.71 -34.59
C LEU A 640 -25.60 65.46 -35.91
N ALA A 641 -26.10 66.70 -35.84
CA ALA A 641 -26.26 67.58 -36.99
C ALA A 641 -24.92 67.92 -37.68
N ILE A 642 -23.85 68.17 -36.93
CA ILE A 642 -22.50 68.42 -37.48
C ILE A 642 -21.96 67.16 -38.17
N ILE A 643 -22.14 65.98 -37.57
CA ILE A 643 -21.73 64.70 -38.15
C ILE A 643 -22.50 64.43 -39.44
N SER A 644 -23.82 64.59 -39.40
CA SER A 644 -24.71 64.47 -40.55
C SER A 644 -24.31 65.42 -41.69
N GLN A 645 -23.99 66.68 -41.39
CA GLN A 645 -23.49 67.63 -42.39
C GLN A 645 -22.17 67.16 -43.02
N LYS A 646 -21.27 66.50 -42.28
CA LYS A 646 -20.05 65.88 -42.85
C LYS A 646 -20.37 64.65 -43.71
N PHE A 647 -21.38 63.86 -43.36
CA PHE A 647 -21.82 62.73 -44.19
C PHE A 647 -22.44 63.22 -45.49
N ALA A 648 -23.25 64.27 -45.46
CA ALA A 648 -23.82 64.94 -46.65
C ALA A 648 -22.74 65.55 -47.58
N GLN A 649 -21.56 65.87 -47.05
CA GLN A 649 -20.42 66.36 -47.83
C GLN A 649 -19.57 65.23 -48.45
N SER A 650 -19.76 63.97 -48.01
CA SER A 650 -18.97 62.82 -48.44
C SER A 650 -19.21 62.45 -49.92
N SER A 651 -18.18 61.86 -50.55
CA SER A 651 -18.29 61.32 -51.91
C SER A 651 -19.33 60.20 -52.01
N GLU A 652 -19.54 59.42 -50.94
CA GLU A 652 -20.55 58.35 -50.91
C GLU A 652 -21.98 58.93 -50.95
N PHE A 653 -22.28 59.98 -50.17
CA PHE A 653 -23.58 60.66 -50.23
C PHE A 653 -23.79 61.35 -51.58
N LYS A 654 -22.79 62.08 -52.10
CA LYS A 654 -22.87 62.74 -53.41
C LYS A 654 -23.15 61.74 -54.54
N ARG A 655 -22.51 60.57 -54.52
CA ARG A 655 -22.76 59.49 -55.49
C ARG A 655 -24.17 58.89 -55.39
N ARG A 656 -24.71 58.73 -54.18
CA ARG A 656 -26.04 58.11 -53.96
C ARG A 656 -27.22 59.09 -54.14
N TYR A 657 -27.04 60.35 -53.77
CA TYR A 657 -28.15 61.32 -53.65
C TYR A 657 -27.89 62.69 -54.32
N GLY A 658 -26.68 62.95 -54.82
CA GLY A 658 -26.28 64.29 -55.28
C GLY A 658 -26.98 64.77 -56.55
N SER A 659 -27.29 63.85 -57.47
CA SER A 659 -28.02 64.14 -58.71
C SER A 659 -29.55 64.16 -58.56
N LEU A 660 -30.09 63.71 -57.42
CA LEU A 660 -31.53 63.66 -57.20
C LEU A 660 -32.11 65.06 -56.98
N THR A 661 -33.28 65.32 -57.55
CA THR A 661 -34.15 66.45 -57.14
C THR A 661 -34.59 66.29 -55.68
N ASN A 662 -35.09 67.36 -55.05
CA ASN A 662 -35.59 67.27 -53.67
C ASN A 662 -36.75 66.27 -53.54
N ALA A 663 -37.66 66.20 -54.52
CA ALA A 663 -38.76 65.23 -54.54
C ALA A 663 -38.25 63.78 -54.59
N GLN A 664 -37.33 63.48 -55.51
CA GLN A 664 -36.70 62.16 -55.61
C GLN A 664 -35.88 61.80 -54.36
N PHE A 665 -35.24 62.78 -53.73
CA PHE A 665 -34.49 62.59 -52.48
C PHE A 665 -35.41 62.22 -51.31
N VAL A 666 -36.55 62.91 -51.13
CA VAL A 666 -37.57 62.55 -50.13
C VAL A 666 -38.05 61.12 -50.36
N ASP A 667 -38.46 60.79 -51.59
CA ASP A 667 -38.96 59.45 -51.94
C ASP A 667 -37.90 58.36 -51.73
N ALA A 668 -36.64 58.62 -52.08
CA ALA A 668 -35.54 57.70 -51.85
C ALA A 668 -35.28 57.51 -50.35
N LEU A 669 -35.31 58.56 -49.54
CA LEU A 669 -35.03 58.45 -48.11
C LEU A 669 -36.10 57.65 -47.36
N TYR A 670 -37.38 57.84 -47.68
CA TYR A 670 -38.47 57.04 -47.10
C TYR A 670 -38.31 55.54 -47.41
N ARG A 671 -38.01 55.16 -48.66
CA ARG A 671 -37.75 53.75 -49.01
C ARG A 671 -36.52 53.19 -48.30
N ASN A 672 -35.46 53.98 -48.18
CA ASN A 672 -34.16 53.57 -47.62
C ASN A 672 -34.16 53.45 -46.09
N VAL A 673 -34.96 54.26 -45.40
CA VAL A 673 -35.02 54.31 -43.93
C VAL A 673 -36.18 53.47 -43.43
N PHE A 674 -37.37 53.60 -44.03
CA PHE A 674 -38.62 53.02 -43.53
C PHE A 674 -39.13 51.82 -44.35
N ASP A 675 -38.48 51.44 -45.45
CA ASP A 675 -38.90 50.39 -46.41
C ASP A 675 -40.31 50.61 -46.99
N ARG A 676 -40.77 51.85 -47.03
CA ARG A 676 -42.09 52.24 -47.53
C ARG A 676 -42.03 53.52 -48.38
N ALA A 677 -43.07 53.74 -49.17
CA ALA A 677 -43.30 55.04 -49.79
C ALA A 677 -43.64 56.11 -48.72
N PRO A 678 -43.37 57.40 -48.97
CA PRO A 678 -43.89 58.46 -48.12
C PRO A 678 -45.42 58.54 -48.23
N ASP A 679 -46.07 58.86 -47.13
CA ASP A 679 -47.45 59.31 -47.16
C ASP A 679 -47.53 60.71 -47.80
N PRO A 680 -48.67 61.13 -48.38
CA PRO A 680 -48.77 62.42 -49.08
C PRO A 680 -48.44 63.63 -48.20
N SER A 681 -48.78 63.57 -46.90
CA SER A 681 -48.62 64.70 -45.98
C SER A 681 -47.14 64.88 -45.58
N GLY A 682 -46.47 63.80 -45.18
CA GLY A 682 -45.04 63.77 -44.87
C GLY A 682 -44.19 64.11 -46.09
N ARG A 683 -44.56 63.59 -47.28
CA ARG A 683 -43.89 63.94 -48.53
C ARG A 683 -43.90 65.45 -48.78
N SER A 684 -45.07 66.07 -48.67
CA SER A 684 -45.25 67.51 -48.88
C SER A 684 -44.47 68.33 -47.85
N PHE A 685 -44.61 67.99 -46.56
CA PHE A 685 -43.96 68.64 -45.42
C PHE A 685 -42.43 68.73 -45.54
N PHE A 686 -41.78 67.65 -45.99
CA PHE A 686 -40.32 67.62 -46.20
C PHE A 686 -39.90 68.26 -47.52
N LEU A 687 -40.65 68.04 -48.60
CA LEU A 687 -40.35 68.62 -49.91
C LEU A 687 -40.40 70.16 -49.88
N GLN A 688 -41.42 70.74 -49.24
CA GLN A 688 -41.54 72.18 -49.07
C GLN A 688 -40.32 72.74 -48.31
N ARG A 689 -40.00 72.20 -47.13
CA ARG A 689 -38.85 72.70 -46.33
C ARG A 689 -37.49 72.57 -47.03
N LEU A 690 -37.31 71.57 -47.88
CA LEU A 690 -36.10 71.43 -48.70
C LEU A 690 -36.03 72.46 -49.85
N ASN A 691 -37.17 72.79 -50.46
CA ASN A 691 -37.27 73.79 -51.53
C ASN A 691 -37.10 75.21 -50.97
N ASP A 692 -37.75 75.50 -49.85
CA ASP A 692 -37.70 76.78 -49.13
C ASP A 692 -36.36 76.98 -48.39
N LYS A 693 -35.46 76.00 -48.45
CA LYS A 693 -34.12 75.97 -47.79
C LYS A 693 -34.16 76.07 -46.26
N VAL A 694 -35.34 75.94 -45.66
CA VAL A 694 -35.57 75.87 -44.19
C VAL A 694 -34.94 74.61 -43.58
N LEU A 695 -34.83 73.54 -44.36
CA LEU A 695 -34.20 72.28 -43.97
C LEU A 695 -33.14 71.90 -45.01
N THR A 696 -31.92 71.57 -44.57
CA THR A 696 -30.92 70.95 -45.44
C THR A 696 -31.20 69.45 -45.57
N ARG A 697 -30.74 68.84 -46.68
CA ARG A 697 -30.81 67.37 -46.84
C ARG A 697 -30.19 66.62 -45.67
N GLY A 698 -29.09 67.13 -45.10
CA GLY A 698 -28.46 66.51 -43.92
C GLY A 698 -29.29 66.62 -42.64
N GLN A 699 -29.91 67.77 -42.38
CA GLN A 699 -30.85 67.90 -41.27
C GLN A 699 -32.06 66.95 -41.43
N MET A 700 -32.56 66.77 -42.66
CA MET A 700 -33.62 65.78 -42.94
C MET A 700 -33.19 64.34 -42.59
N VAL A 701 -32.02 63.88 -43.05
CA VAL A 701 -31.54 62.52 -42.70
C VAL A 701 -31.33 62.37 -41.19
N THR A 702 -30.95 63.44 -40.50
CA THR A 702 -30.84 63.45 -39.02
C THR A 702 -32.20 63.23 -38.36
N GLN A 703 -33.26 63.90 -38.82
CA GLN A 703 -34.62 63.72 -38.30
C GLN A 703 -35.17 62.31 -38.59
N PHE A 704 -34.84 61.73 -39.74
CA PHE A 704 -35.22 60.36 -40.11
C PHE A 704 -34.50 59.33 -39.23
N SER A 705 -33.17 59.47 -39.11
CA SER A 705 -32.31 58.60 -38.30
C SER A 705 -32.74 58.54 -36.83
N GLU A 706 -33.19 59.66 -36.26
CA GLU A 706 -33.57 59.73 -34.85
C GLU A 706 -35.09 59.65 -34.60
N SER A 707 -35.88 59.39 -35.64
CA SER A 707 -37.32 59.13 -35.51
C SER A 707 -37.61 57.87 -34.68
N SER A 708 -38.73 57.86 -33.95
CA SER A 708 -39.14 56.70 -33.14
C SER A 708 -39.38 55.44 -33.98
N GLU A 709 -39.79 55.59 -35.24
CA GLU A 709 -39.93 54.48 -36.19
C GLU A 709 -38.57 53.87 -36.54
N TYR A 710 -37.58 54.69 -36.91
CA TYR A 710 -36.26 54.16 -37.27
C TYR A 710 -35.46 53.65 -36.07
N LYS A 711 -35.61 54.27 -34.89
CA LYS A 711 -34.99 53.78 -33.65
C LYS A 711 -35.41 52.35 -33.33
N ARG A 712 -36.72 52.05 -33.33
CA ARG A 712 -37.23 50.68 -33.16
C ARG A 712 -36.71 49.74 -34.25
N LYS A 713 -36.81 50.15 -35.52
CA LYS A 713 -36.36 49.34 -36.66
C LYS A 713 -34.85 49.05 -36.67
N THR A 714 -34.05 49.85 -35.97
CA THR A 714 -32.60 49.66 -35.86
C THR A 714 -32.13 49.20 -34.49
N GLU A 715 -33.05 48.87 -33.57
CA GLU A 715 -32.73 48.52 -32.19
C GLU A 715 -31.77 47.32 -32.11
N ALA A 716 -32.14 46.19 -32.74
CA ALA A 716 -31.32 44.97 -32.71
C ALA A 716 -29.90 45.19 -33.26
N ILE A 717 -29.76 45.91 -34.37
CA ILE A 717 -28.45 46.20 -34.96
C ILE A 717 -27.65 47.23 -34.17
N VAL A 718 -28.30 48.22 -33.54
CA VAL A 718 -27.63 49.14 -32.61
C VAL A 718 -27.12 48.38 -31.40
N ALA A 719 -27.97 47.57 -30.76
CA ALA A 719 -27.61 46.74 -29.62
C ALA A 719 -26.45 45.79 -29.96
N ALA A 720 -26.55 45.02 -31.05
CA ALA A 720 -25.51 44.11 -31.51
C ALA A 720 -24.16 44.82 -31.77
N VAL A 721 -24.19 45.99 -32.42
CA VAL A 721 -22.98 46.81 -32.67
C VAL A 721 -22.38 47.33 -31.37
N GLU A 722 -23.22 47.75 -30.42
CA GLU A 722 -22.78 48.30 -29.14
C GLU A 722 -22.24 47.26 -28.16
N TYR A 723 -22.92 46.11 -28.03
CA TYR A 723 -22.45 44.96 -27.28
C TYR A 723 -21.08 44.51 -27.81
N ALA A 724 -20.97 44.25 -29.11
CA ALA A 724 -19.71 43.89 -29.73
C ALA A 724 -18.64 44.98 -29.56
N ARG A 725 -19.01 46.27 -29.68
CA ARG A 725 -18.05 47.37 -29.54
C ARG A 725 -17.51 47.52 -28.13
N GLY A 726 -18.38 47.44 -27.11
CA GLY A 726 -17.95 47.52 -25.71
C GLY A 726 -17.07 46.32 -25.40
N MET A 727 -17.62 45.13 -25.54
CA MET A 727 -16.97 43.89 -25.15
C MET A 727 -15.71 43.57 -25.96
N ASN A 728 -15.73 43.65 -27.29
CA ASN A 728 -14.52 43.35 -28.08
C ASN A 728 -13.55 44.54 -28.17
N GLY A 729 -13.88 45.69 -27.59
CA GLY A 729 -13.06 46.90 -27.66
C GLY A 729 -12.92 47.51 -29.06
N ARG A 730 -13.59 46.93 -30.07
CA ARG A 730 -13.62 47.33 -31.47
C ARG A 730 -15.00 46.99 -32.06
N ALA A 731 -15.48 47.80 -32.99
CA ALA A 731 -16.78 47.56 -33.60
C ALA A 731 -16.75 46.30 -34.51
N PRO A 732 -17.88 45.59 -34.66
CA PRO A 732 -17.93 44.29 -35.31
C PRO A 732 -17.72 44.38 -36.83
N SER A 733 -17.32 43.25 -37.43
CA SER A 733 -17.45 43.05 -38.88
C SER A 733 -18.93 42.99 -39.29
N ALA A 734 -19.22 43.13 -40.58
CA ALA A 734 -20.59 42.97 -41.08
C ALA A 734 -21.17 41.57 -40.78
N SER A 735 -20.34 40.52 -40.81
CA SER A 735 -20.74 39.15 -40.46
C SER A 735 -21.07 39.00 -38.97
N LEU A 736 -20.19 39.44 -38.08
CA LEU A 736 -20.43 39.38 -36.63
C LEU A 736 -21.64 40.24 -36.23
N ALA A 737 -21.83 41.40 -36.86
CA ALA A 737 -23.00 42.23 -36.62
C ALA A 737 -24.32 41.54 -37.05
N ALA A 738 -24.33 40.81 -38.16
CA ALA A 738 -25.50 40.06 -38.61
C ALA A 738 -25.81 38.85 -37.70
N GLN A 739 -24.76 38.13 -37.27
CA GLN A 739 -24.85 37.03 -36.31
C GLN A 739 -25.47 37.50 -34.98
N LEU A 740 -24.90 38.55 -34.36
CA LEU A 740 -25.39 39.08 -33.09
C LEU A 740 -26.78 39.72 -33.18
N VAL A 741 -27.22 40.19 -34.36
CA VAL A 741 -28.63 40.59 -34.60
C VAL A 741 -29.56 39.39 -34.50
N ALA A 742 -29.23 38.28 -35.17
CA ALA A 742 -30.04 37.06 -35.08
C ALA A 742 -30.10 36.53 -33.64
N THR A 743 -28.98 36.57 -32.90
CA THR A 743 -28.95 36.22 -31.47
C THR A 743 -29.79 37.18 -30.62
N TYR A 744 -29.76 38.49 -30.88
CA TYR A 744 -30.60 39.46 -30.17
C TYR A 744 -32.10 39.21 -30.43
N GLU A 745 -32.47 38.91 -31.68
CA GLU A 745 -33.86 38.62 -32.05
C GLU A 745 -34.37 37.30 -31.45
N ALA A 746 -33.50 36.27 -31.33
CA ALA A 746 -33.87 34.97 -30.75
C ALA A 746 -33.81 34.90 -29.22
N HIS A 747 -32.86 35.61 -28.59
CA HIS A 747 -32.45 35.40 -27.19
C HIS A 747 -32.21 36.72 -26.41
N GLY A 748 -32.47 37.88 -27.03
CA GLY A 748 -32.29 39.20 -26.43
C GLY A 748 -30.84 39.51 -26.04
N SER A 749 -30.67 40.56 -25.22
CA SER A 749 -29.38 40.95 -24.64
C SER A 749 -28.68 39.81 -23.88
N ALA A 750 -29.43 38.86 -23.29
CA ALA A 750 -28.86 37.74 -22.56
C ALA A 750 -28.10 36.77 -23.48
N GLY A 751 -28.68 36.43 -24.63
CA GLY A 751 -28.01 35.60 -25.64
C GLY A 751 -26.78 36.30 -26.22
N VAL A 752 -26.91 37.59 -26.57
CA VAL A 752 -25.78 38.38 -27.11
C VAL A 752 -24.62 38.47 -26.12
N LEU A 753 -24.89 38.69 -24.83
CA LEU A 753 -23.85 38.67 -23.80
C LEU A 753 -23.22 37.29 -23.66
N ALA A 754 -24.02 36.22 -23.56
CA ALA A 754 -23.51 34.86 -23.40
C ALA A 754 -22.63 34.44 -24.58
N GLU A 755 -23.04 34.74 -25.81
CA GLU A 755 -22.26 34.48 -27.03
C GLU A 755 -20.95 35.27 -27.05
N LEU A 756 -20.97 36.55 -26.68
CA LEU A 756 -19.75 37.37 -26.62
C LEU A 756 -18.80 36.90 -25.52
N LEU A 757 -19.29 36.60 -24.32
CA LEU A 757 -18.47 36.03 -23.22
C LEU A 757 -17.84 34.68 -23.60
N ALA A 758 -18.57 33.86 -24.37
CA ALA A 758 -18.07 32.58 -24.88
C ALA A 758 -17.11 32.73 -26.07
N SER A 759 -17.11 33.86 -26.80
CA SER A 759 -16.29 34.03 -28.00
C SER A 759 -14.78 34.05 -27.73
N ASP A 760 -13.99 33.36 -28.56
CA ASP A 760 -12.52 33.36 -28.45
C ASP A 760 -11.94 34.77 -28.58
N ALA A 761 -12.57 35.62 -29.39
CA ALA A 761 -12.17 37.02 -29.60
C ALA A 761 -12.31 37.87 -28.32
N TYR A 762 -13.32 37.60 -27.48
CA TYR A 762 -13.46 38.25 -26.19
C TYR A 762 -12.53 37.62 -25.16
N ARG A 763 -12.45 36.29 -25.09
CA ARG A 763 -11.58 35.57 -24.14
C ARG A 763 -10.11 35.99 -24.30
N SER A 764 -9.60 35.99 -25.54
CA SER A 764 -8.22 36.42 -25.85
C SER A 764 -7.96 37.90 -25.56
N ARG A 765 -8.99 38.74 -25.50
CA ARG A 765 -8.87 40.17 -25.16
C ARG A 765 -8.70 40.39 -23.65
N VAL A 766 -9.26 39.51 -22.82
CA VAL A 766 -9.46 39.76 -21.39
C VAL A 766 -8.71 38.80 -20.46
N VAL A 767 -8.29 37.62 -20.96
CA VAL A 767 -7.49 36.63 -20.21
C VAL A 767 -6.04 36.59 -20.71
N GLY A 768 -5.81 36.89 -22.00
CA GLY A 768 -4.53 36.71 -22.69
C GLY A 768 -4.56 35.51 -23.64
#